data_AF-A0A7W9LAM1-F1
#
_entry.id   AF-A0A7W9LAM1-F1
#
_cell.length_a   1.000
_cell.length_b   1.000
_cell.length_c   1.000
_cell.angle_alpha   90.00
_cell.angle_beta   90.00
_cell.angle_gamma   90.00
#
_symmetry.space_group_name_H-M   'P 1'
#
loop_
_entity.id
_entity.type
_entity.pdbx_description
1 polymer ?
#
loop_
_entity_poly.entity_id
_entity_poly.type
_entity_poly.pdbx_seq_one_letter_code
_entity_poly.pdbx_strand_id
1 'polypeptide(L)'
;MKLRSIIIWTAVALVGAAGWAVLALSRGENVNAVWLLAAALGSYAIAYRFYARFIVRRVLGADDRRATPAERLDNGIDYQPTDRRILFGHHFAAIAGAGPLVGPVLAAQMGYLPGTIWIVAGVIFAGAVQDMVILFFSMRRNGRSLGQMAREEIGPVGGVAALVAVFAIMIILLAVLALVVVNALAKSPWGVFSIAMTIPIALFMGFYLRVIRPGKVVEITVIGVALLLLSIVAGGWVQESSWAPFFTLSPSALALWLIAYGFVAAVLPVWMLLAPRDYLSTFMKIGTIVLIAIGIAVTMPTLRTPAFTDFAFDGKGPVFAGSLFPFVFIIIACGALSGFHSLISSGTTPKMIQKETQVRMIGYGSMLMESFVAVMAITAACVLTPGLYFAMNSPAGVVGATVQSASQAVTEMGFVITPEQLQAAAAAVQEQTLIARTGGAPTLAVGISQIFSGFIGGAGLQAFWYHFAIMFEALFILTTVDAGTRVGRFMLQDTLGNLWQPISRVSWWPGLVAASAVVVAAWGYFLYVGVNDPLGGINQLFPLFGIANQLLAAVALTVATTLLIKSGRLKWAWVTGVPLAWDAAVTLTASYQKVFSPDPTLGFFAQRDRYQTALDQGKLLAPAKTRDAMEQIVLNSTVDGILAALFAVLIIIVILDALRVWVKAVRSREPLPTTEAPFEESKILAPAGLIPTREEREQMAG
;
A
#
# COMPACT_ATOMS: atom_id res chain seq x y z
N MET A 1 8.81 -22.44 -28.65
CA MET A 1 9.37 -22.50 -27.26
C MET A 1 10.19 -23.78 -27.15
N LYS A 2 11.34 -23.79 -26.47
CA LYS A 2 12.09 -25.05 -26.23
C LYS A 2 11.26 -26.00 -25.37
N LEU A 3 11.28 -27.32 -25.63
CA LEU A 3 10.47 -28.34 -24.91
C LEU A 3 10.59 -28.22 -23.38
N ARG A 4 11.82 -28.03 -22.86
CA ARG A 4 12.08 -27.78 -21.44
C ARG A 4 11.24 -26.64 -20.86
N SER A 5 11.08 -25.56 -21.62
CA SER A 5 10.27 -24.41 -21.18
C SER A 5 8.78 -24.76 -21.14
N ILE A 6 8.29 -25.59 -22.06
CA ILE A 6 6.89 -26.02 -22.08
C ILE A 6 6.63 -26.85 -20.81
N ILE A 7 7.46 -27.87 -20.55
CA ILE A 7 7.33 -28.75 -19.38
C ILE A 7 7.30 -27.95 -18.07
N ILE A 8 8.25 -27.01 -17.89
CA ILE A 8 8.32 -26.20 -16.67
C ILE A 8 7.04 -25.36 -16.48
N TRP A 9 6.58 -24.66 -17.53
CA TRP A 9 5.40 -23.80 -17.41
C TRP A 9 4.09 -24.59 -17.31
N THR A 10 4.03 -25.78 -17.90
CA THR A 10 2.93 -26.72 -17.69
C THR A 10 2.89 -27.18 -16.23
N ALA A 11 4.02 -27.56 -15.63
CA ALA A 11 4.07 -27.95 -14.23
C ALA A 11 3.64 -26.81 -13.28
N VAL A 12 4.14 -25.59 -13.51
CA VAL A 12 3.73 -24.40 -12.74
C VAL A 12 2.21 -24.16 -12.85
N ALA A 13 1.65 -24.30 -14.06
CA ALA A 13 0.22 -24.15 -14.27
C ALA A 13 -0.60 -25.23 -13.56
N LEU A 14 -0.14 -26.48 -13.58
CA LEU A 14 -0.80 -27.59 -12.87
C LEU A 14 -0.78 -27.39 -11.34
N VAL A 15 0.35 -26.94 -10.78
CA VAL A 15 0.44 -26.64 -9.34
C VAL A 15 -0.50 -25.50 -8.94
N GLY A 16 -0.53 -24.41 -9.73
CA GLY A 16 -1.45 -23.30 -9.49
C GLY A 16 -2.92 -23.74 -9.60
N ALA A 17 -3.25 -24.55 -10.62
CA ALA A 17 -4.60 -25.08 -10.81
C ALA A 17 -5.02 -26.02 -9.68
N ALA A 18 -4.12 -26.89 -9.20
CA ALA A 18 -4.37 -27.75 -8.05
C ALA A 18 -4.61 -26.94 -6.78
N GLY A 19 -3.80 -25.89 -6.54
CA GLY A 19 -4.00 -24.96 -5.42
C GLY A 19 -5.39 -24.33 -5.44
N TRP A 20 -5.81 -23.78 -6.59
CA TRP A 20 -7.15 -23.23 -6.74
C TRP A 20 -8.25 -24.28 -6.60
N ALA A 21 -8.06 -25.49 -7.14
CA ALA A 21 -9.04 -26.57 -7.04
C ALA A 21 -9.28 -26.98 -5.59
N VAL A 22 -8.22 -27.14 -4.79
CA VAL A 22 -8.35 -27.49 -3.37
C VAL A 22 -9.07 -26.39 -2.60
N LEU A 23 -8.68 -25.12 -2.79
CA LEU A 23 -9.32 -23.97 -2.13
C LEU A 23 -10.80 -23.83 -2.53
N ALA A 24 -11.13 -24.09 -3.79
CA ALA A 24 -12.47 -23.91 -4.33
C ALA A 24 -13.41 -25.08 -3.98
N LEU A 25 -12.90 -26.31 -3.88
CA LEU A 25 -13.74 -27.52 -3.77
C LEU A 25 -13.76 -28.14 -2.37
N SER A 26 -12.73 -27.94 -1.55
CA SER A 26 -12.72 -28.50 -0.19
C SER A 26 -13.79 -27.81 0.66
N ARG A 27 -14.69 -28.61 1.25
CA ARG A 27 -15.80 -28.16 2.11
C ARG A 27 -15.85 -29.05 3.35
N GLY A 28 -15.79 -28.44 4.52
CA GLY A 28 -15.82 -29.17 5.81
C GLY A 28 -14.51 -29.84 6.21
N GLU A 29 -13.46 -29.77 5.39
CA GLU A 29 -12.13 -30.29 5.73
C GLU A 29 -11.18 -29.16 6.14
N ASN A 30 -10.15 -29.50 6.93
CA ASN A 30 -9.10 -28.56 7.30
C ASN A 30 -8.19 -28.29 6.08
N VAL A 31 -8.30 -27.08 5.50
CA VAL A 31 -7.47 -26.68 4.36
C VAL A 31 -6.14 -26.15 4.86
N ASN A 32 -5.03 -26.74 4.40
CA ASN A 32 -3.69 -26.22 4.72
C ASN A 32 -3.38 -24.93 3.96
N ALA A 33 -2.77 -23.98 4.65
CA ALA A 33 -2.34 -22.69 4.11
C ALA A 33 -1.38 -22.80 2.91
N VAL A 34 -0.68 -23.94 2.75
CA VAL A 34 0.20 -24.20 1.59
C VAL A 34 -0.53 -24.12 0.25
N TRP A 35 -1.84 -24.39 0.22
CA TRP A 35 -2.63 -24.29 -1.00
C TRP A 35 -2.85 -22.84 -1.45
N LEU A 36 -2.95 -21.89 -0.50
CA LEU A 36 -2.94 -20.45 -0.81
C LEU A 36 -1.61 -20.04 -1.44
N LEU A 37 -0.49 -20.55 -0.90
CA LEU A 37 0.84 -20.31 -1.47
C LEU A 37 0.96 -20.82 -2.90
N ALA A 38 0.55 -22.08 -3.13
CA ALA A 38 0.61 -22.70 -4.45
C ALA A 38 -0.24 -21.96 -5.48
N ALA A 39 -1.48 -21.59 -5.11
CA ALA A 39 -2.40 -20.84 -5.95
C ALA A 39 -1.82 -19.46 -6.32
N ALA A 40 -1.33 -18.70 -5.34
CA ALA A 40 -0.77 -17.37 -5.55
C ALA A 40 0.51 -17.40 -6.39
N LEU A 41 1.52 -18.19 -5.98
CA LEU A 41 2.81 -18.27 -6.67
C LEU A 41 2.66 -18.79 -8.11
N GLY A 42 1.82 -19.80 -8.33
CA GLY A 42 1.52 -20.30 -9.66
C GLY A 42 0.89 -19.22 -10.55
N SER A 43 -0.11 -18.50 -10.02
CA SER A 43 -0.80 -17.42 -10.75
C SER A 43 0.14 -16.26 -11.09
N TYR A 44 0.96 -15.82 -10.13
CA TYR A 44 1.92 -14.72 -10.34
C TYR A 44 3.02 -15.10 -11.34
N ALA A 45 3.53 -16.32 -11.28
CA ALA A 45 4.55 -16.79 -12.22
C ALA A 45 4.02 -16.78 -13.67
N ILE A 46 2.79 -17.25 -13.89
CA ILE A 46 2.12 -17.24 -15.20
C ILE A 46 1.87 -15.81 -15.67
N ALA A 47 1.29 -14.97 -14.81
CA ALA A 47 0.98 -13.59 -15.12
C ALA A 47 2.24 -12.79 -15.51
N TYR A 48 3.32 -12.89 -14.73
CA TYR A 48 4.58 -12.21 -15.02
C TYR A 48 5.23 -12.70 -16.31
N ARG A 49 5.11 -14.01 -16.61
CA ARG A 49 5.74 -14.63 -17.77
C ARG A 49 5.03 -14.30 -19.09
N PHE A 50 3.70 -14.28 -19.08
CA PHE A 50 2.89 -14.17 -20.28
C PHE A 50 2.21 -12.80 -20.36
N TYR A 51 1.43 -12.41 -19.36
CA TYR A 51 0.61 -11.20 -19.40
C TYR A 51 1.46 -9.92 -19.30
N ALA A 52 2.35 -9.81 -18.30
CA ALA A 52 3.24 -8.65 -18.16
C ALA A 52 4.13 -8.45 -19.39
N ARG A 53 4.61 -9.55 -19.99
CA ARG A 53 5.41 -9.52 -21.23
C ARG A 53 4.59 -9.09 -22.44
N PHE A 54 3.33 -9.54 -22.53
CA PHE A 54 2.39 -9.09 -23.54
C PHE A 54 2.16 -7.57 -23.43
N ILE A 55 1.91 -7.05 -22.23
CA ILE A 55 1.65 -5.63 -22.03
C ILE A 55 2.88 -4.80 -22.44
N VAL A 56 4.07 -5.09 -21.90
CA VAL A 56 5.28 -4.29 -22.24
C VAL A 56 5.62 -4.33 -23.73
N ARG A 57 5.47 -5.48 -24.40
CA ARG A 57 5.89 -5.62 -25.80
C ARG A 57 4.83 -5.23 -26.83
N ARG A 58 3.57 -5.57 -26.59
CA ARG A 58 2.47 -5.39 -27.57
C ARG A 58 1.62 -4.17 -27.26
N VAL A 59 1.35 -3.91 -25.98
CA VAL A 59 0.50 -2.80 -25.54
C VAL A 59 1.33 -1.52 -25.45
N LEU A 60 2.43 -1.54 -24.69
CA LEU A 60 3.24 -0.35 -24.43
C LEU A 60 4.31 -0.11 -25.49
N GLY A 61 4.87 -1.18 -26.09
CA GLY A 61 5.94 -1.05 -27.08
C GLY A 61 7.16 -0.31 -26.50
N ALA A 62 7.65 -0.77 -25.35
CA ALA A 62 8.83 -0.20 -24.70
C ALA A 62 10.06 -0.30 -25.61
N ASP A 63 10.82 0.78 -25.73
CA ASP A 63 12.01 0.91 -26.58
C ASP A 63 13.21 1.36 -25.74
N ASP A 64 14.18 0.46 -25.55
CA ASP A 64 15.39 0.72 -24.75
C ASP A 64 16.40 1.64 -25.45
N ARG A 65 16.17 2.00 -26.71
CA ARG A 65 16.94 3.04 -27.41
C ARG A 65 16.53 4.44 -27.00
N ARG A 66 15.34 4.62 -26.40
CA ARG A 66 14.87 5.93 -25.97
C ARG A 66 15.46 6.30 -24.60
N ALA A 67 16.08 7.46 -24.51
CA ALA A 67 16.57 8.03 -23.26
C ALA A 67 15.39 8.33 -22.31
N THR A 68 15.46 7.81 -21.09
CA THR A 68 14.46 8.07 -20.03
C THR A 68 14.69 9.47 -19.45
N PRO A 69 13.71 10.06 -18.74
CA PRO A 69 13.93 11.36 -18.11
C PRO A 69 14.97 11.31 -16.99
N ALA A 70 15.23 10.14 -16.39
CA ALA A 70 16.35 9.97 -15.48
C ALA A 70 17.69 10.29 -16.16
N GLU A 71 17.85 9.93 -17.44
CA GLU A 71 19.04 10.23 -18.23
C GLU A 71 19.04 11.66 -18.78
N ARG A 72 17.94 12.10 -19.40
CA ARG A 72 17.86 13.41 -20.08
C ARG A 72 17.86 14.60 -19.13
N LEU A 73 17.25 14.44 -17.95
CA LEU A 73 17.03 15.51 -16.98
C LEU A 73 17.86 15.33 -15.70
N ASP A 74 18.88 14.46 -15.73
CA ASP A 74 19.72 14.16 -14.57
C ASP A 74 20.21 15.45 -13.91
N ASN A 75 19.80 15.66 -12.66
CA ASN A 75 20.14 16.83 -11.87
C ASN A 75 20.81 16.46 -10.55
N GLY A 76 21.06 15.17 -10.30
CA GLY A 76 21.64 14.66 -9.06
C GLY A 76 20.83 14.91 -7.79
N ILE A 77 19.58 15.38 -7.90
CA ILE A 77 18.66 15.66 -6.78
C ILE A 77 17.43 14.76 -6.86
N ASP A 78 16.62 14.89 -7.91
CA ASP A 78 15.36 14.17 -8.09
C ASP A 78 15.32 13.32 -9.35
N TYR A 79 16.04 13.76 -10.40
CA TYR A 79 16.30 12.95 -11.58
C TYR A 79 17.69 12.40 -11.47
N GLN A 80 17.79 11.06 -11.49
CA GLN A 80 19.08 10.39 -11.46
C GLN A 80 18.93 8.92 -11.92
N PRO A 81 19.67 8.46 -12.93
CA PRO A 81 19.68 7.07 -13.33
C PRO A 81 20.12 6.17 -12.16
N THR A 82 19.23 5.28 -11.72
CA THR A 82 19.44 4.43 -10.55
C THR A 82 19.46 2.96 -10.97
N ASP A 83 20.39 2.17 -10.43
CA ASP A 83 20.47 0.73 -10.73
C ASP A 83 19.11 0.05 -10.49
N ARG A 84 18.63 -0.69 -11.48
CA ARG A 84 17.32 -1.38 -11.45
C ARG A 84 17.03 -2.19 -10.19
N ARG A 85 18.05 -2.74 -9.49
CA ARG A 85 17.85 -3.50 -8.24
C ARG A 85 17.51 -2.57 -7.08
N ILE A 86 18.21 -1.43 -7.01
CA ILE A 86 17.94 -0.36 -6.06
C ILE A 86 16.58 0.24 -6.37
N LEU A 87 16.30 0.53 -7.64
CA LEU A 87 15.03 1.13 -8.03
C LEU A 87 13.84 0.18 -7.85
N PHE A 88 14.02 -1.13 -8.04
CA PHE A 88 13.03 -2.13 -7.68
C PHE A 88 12.74 -2.09 -6.18
N GLY A 89 13.78 -2.08 -5.34
CA GLY A 89 13.60 -1.96 -3.89
C GLY A 89 12.95 -0.64 -3.48
N HIS A 90 13.39 0.47 -4.07
CA HIS A 90 12.79 1.79 -3.90
C HIS A 90 11.30 1.76 -4.19
N HIS A 91 10.94 1.31 -5.39
CA HIS A 91 9.55 1.29 -5.85
C HIS A 91 8.70 0.34 -5.00
N PHE A 92 9.17 -0.89 -4.77
CA PHE A 92 8.49 -1.87 -3.93
C PHE A 92 8.29 -1.35 -2.51
N ALA A 93 9.30 -0.79 -1.87
CA ALA A 93 9.17 -0.28 -0.51
C ALA A 93 8.23 0.93 -0.44
N ALA A 94 8.24 1.80 -1.44
CA ALA A 94 7.34 2.95 -1.52
C ALA A 94 5.86 2.54 -1.69
N ILE A 95 5.57 1.49 -2.47
CA ILE A 95 4.20 1.03 -2.68
C ILE A 95 3.70 0.08 -1.58
N ALA A 96 4.58 -0.78 -1.04
CA ALA A 96 4.25 -1.74 0.01
C ALA A 96 4.22 -1.08 1.41
N GLY A 97 3.13 -0.36 1.69
CA GLY A 97 2.83 0.28 2.97
C GLY A 97 1.99 -0.60 3.91
N ALA A 98 1.09 0.02 4.70
CA ALA A 98 0.20 -0.67 5.64
C ALA A 98 -0.90 -1.48 4.94
N GLY A 99 -1.42 -0.95 3.83
CA GLY A 99 -2.59 -1.48 3.14
C GLY A 99 -2.52 -2.99 2.80
N PRO A 100 -1.44 -3.51 2.17
CA PRO A 100 -1.35 -4.94 1.86
C PRO A 100 -1.19 -5.82 3.10
N LEU A 101 -0.86 -5.27 4.27
CA LEU A 101 -0.75 -6.02 5.53
C LEU A 101 -2.08 -6.01 6.28
N VAL A 102 -2.65 -4.83 6.47
CA VAL A 102 -3.85 -4.60 7.30
C VAL A 102 -5.13 -4.99 6.58
N GLY A 103 -5.30 -4.59 5.31
CA GLY A 103 -6.54 -4.81 4.56
C GLY A 103 -6.96 -6.28 4.49
N PRO A 104 -6.07 -7.21 4.09
CA PRO A 104 -6.39 -8.63 4.05
C PRO A 104 -6.74 -9.22 5.42
N VAL A 105 -6.12 -8.73 6.50
CA VAL A 105 -6.43 -9.16 7.87
C VAL A 105 -7.82 -8.68 8.28
N LEU A 106 -8.18 -7.42 8.01
CA LEU A 106 -9.52 -6.91 8.28
C LEU A 106 -10.59 -7.63 7.45
N ALA A 107 -10.28 -7.99 6.21
CA ALA A 107 -11.19 -8.73 5.33
C ALA A 107 -11.37 -10.21 5.71
N ALA A 108 -10.47 -10.78 6.54
CA ALA A 108 -10.56 -12.18 6.96
C ALA A 108 -11.86 -12.51 7.71
N GLN A 109 -12.56 -11.52 8.28
CA GLN A 109 -13.89 -11.70 8.84
C GLN A 109 -14.91 -12.23 7.83
N MET A 110 -14.70 -12.03 6.52
CA MET A 110 -15.56 -12.47 5.42
C MET A 110 -15.19 -13.88 4.90
N GLY A 111 -14.21 -14.54 5.54
CA GLY A 111 -13.65 -15.81 5.09
C GLY A 111 -12.35 -15.65 4.29
N TYR A 112 -11.61 -16.75 4.13
CA TYR A 112 -10.30 -16.70 3.46
C TYR A 112 -10.41 -16.56 1.94
N LEU A 113 -11.49 -17.06 1.31
CA LEU A 113 -11.54 -17.29 -0.13
C LEU A 113 -11.83 -16.01 -0.94
N PRO A 114 -12.84 -15.18 -0.61
CA PRO A 114 -13.14 -13.95 -1.36
C PRO A 114 -11.96 -13.00 -1.45
N GLY A 115 -11.32 -12.74 -0.29
CA GLY A 115 -10.17 -11.87 -0.21
C GLY A 115 -9.00 -12.40 -1.03
N THR A 116 -8.70 -13.70 -0.93
CA THR A 116 -7.64 -14.35 -1.72
C THR A 116 -7.88 -14.23 -3.23
N ILE A 117 -9.10 -14.47 -3.69
CA ILE A 117 -9.45 -14.32 -5.11
C ILE A 117 -9.19 -12.90 -5.58
N TRP A 118 -9.64 -11.90 -4.82
CA TRP A 118 -9.45 -10.51 -5.19
C TRP A 118 -7.98 -10.09 -5.14
N ILE A 119 -7.22 -10.50 -4.11
CA ILE A 119 -5.77 -10.24 -4.03
C ILE A 119 -5.07 -10.72 -5.29
N VAL A 120 -5.29 -11.98 -5.68
CA VAL A 120 -4.59 -12.60 -6.82
C VAL A 120 -5.11 -12.10 -8.16
N ALA A 121 -6.42 -12.07 -8.38
CA ALA A 121 -6.98 -11.65 -9.67
C ALA A 121 -6.88 -10.13 -9.85
N GLY A 122 -7.16 -9.37 -8.80
CA GLY A 122 -7.07 -7.91 -8.79
C GLY A 122 -5.67 -7.42 -9.11
N VAL A 123 -4.62 -8.00 -8.52
CA VAL A 123 -3.25 -7.60 -8.86
C VAL A 123 -2.91 -7.93 -10.31
N ILE A 124 -3.28 -9.11 -10.80
CA ILE A 124 -2.88 -9.58 -12.14
C ILE A 124 -3.53 -8.71 -13.22
N PHE A 125 -4.82 -8.41 -13.08
CA PHE A 125 -5.59 -7.76 -14.14
C PHE A 125 -5.80 -6.26 -13.94
N ALA A 126 -5.66 -5.74 -12.72
CA ALA A 126 -5.87 -4.33 -12.41
C ALA A 126 -4.62 -3.66 -11.83
N GLY A 127 -4.18 -4.05 -10.63
CA GLY A 127 -3.12 -3.33 -9.89
C GLY A 127 -1.78 -3.27 -10.62
N ALA A 128 -1.23 -4.43 -11.01
CA ALA A 128 0.05 -4.51 -11.71
C ALA A 128 -0.01 -3.90 -13.11
N VAL A 129 -1.19 -3.94 -13.75
CA VAL A 129 -1.44 -3.31 -15.04
C VAL A 129 -1.39 -1.80 -14.90
N GLN A 130 -2.21 -1.24 -13.99
CA GLN A 130 -2.26 0.19 -13.70
C GLN A 130 -0.87 0.74 -13.40
N ASP A 131 -0.17 0.11 -12.47
CA ASP A 131 1.12 0.58 -11.98
C ASP A 131 2.17 0.66 -13.09
N MET A 132 2.31 -0.42 -13.87
CA MET A 132 3.23 -0.48 -15.01
C MET A 132 2.86 0.50 -16.14
N VAL A 133 1.57 0.64 -16.45
CA VAL A 133 1.11 1.51 -17.55
C VAL A 133 1.27 2.98 -17.17
N ILE A 134 0.94 3.37 -15.93
CA ILE A 134 1.15 4.72 -15.42
C ILE A 134 2.64 5.05 -15.37
N LEU A 135 3.48 4.13 -14.88
CA LEU A 135 4.93 4.31 -14.86
C LEU A 135 5.48 4.60 -16.25
N PHE A 136 5.06 3.80 -17.24
CA PHE A 136 5.49 3.97 -18.62
C PHE A 136 5.08 5.34 -19.20
N PHE A 137 3.82 5.74 -19.02
CA PHE A 137 3.32 6.99 -19.59
C PHE A 137 3.86 8.23 -18.89
N SER A 138 4.04 8.18 -17.57
CA SER A 138 4.68 9.26 -16.82
C SER A 138 6.15 9.40 -17.23
N MET A 139 6.88 8.30 -17.36
CA MET A 139 8.27 8.30 -17.86
C MET A 139 8.38 8.99 -19.23
N ARG A 140 7.48 8.70 -20.18
CA ARG A 140 7.46 9.38 -21.48
C ARG A 140 7.06 10.85 -21.44
N ARG A 141 6.51 11.30 -20.32
CA ARG A 141 6.11 12.69 -20.05
C ARG A 141 7.02 13.32 -19.00
N ASN A 142 8.30 12.98 -18.97
CA ASN A 142 9.28 13.56 -18.05
C ASN A 142 8.93 13.37 -16.56
N GLY A 143 8.31 12.25 -16.17
CA GLY A 143 7.95 11.99 -14.78
C GLY A 143 6.88 12.93 -14.22
N ARG A 144 5.95 13.38 -15.07
CA ARG A 144 4.79 14.20 -14.66
C ARG A 144 3.86 13.44 -13.73
N SER A 145 3.36 14.14 -12.70
CA SER A 145 2.41 13.58 -11.74
C SER A 145 1.09 13.17 -12.38
N LEU A 146 0.38 12.23 -11.75
CA LEU A 146 -0.91 11.73 -12.24
C LEU A 146 -1.92 12.86 -12.51
N GLY A 147 -2.08 13.79 -11.55
CA GLY A 147 -3.03 14.88 -11.70
C GLY A 147 -2.68 15.81 -12.88
N GLN A 148 -1.39 16.06 -13.10
CA GLN A 148 -0.95 16.86 -14.23
C GLN A 148 -1.17 16.14 -15.57
N MET A 149 -0.91 14.83 -15.64
CA MET A 149 -1.24 14.02 -16.82
C MET A 149 -2.75 14.02 -17.08
N ALA A 150 -3.59 13.91 -16.04
CA ALA A 150 -5.04 14.01 -16.20
C ALA A 150 -5.45 15.35 -16.83
N ARG A 151 -4.87 16.46 -16.37
CA ARG A 151 -5.16 17.80 -16.92
C ARG A 151 -4.71 18.01 -18.35
N GLU A 152 -3.52 17.54 -18.69
CA GLU A 152 -2.97 17.68 -20.05
C GLU A 152 -3.70 16.80 -21.07
N GLU A 153 -4.23 15.66 -20.64
CA GLU A 153 -4.71 14.62 -21.55
C GLU A 153 -6.24 14.52 -21.64
N ILE A 154 -6.96 14.80 -20.54
CA ILE A 154 -8.43 14.78 -20.48
C ILE A 154 -9.01 16.18 -20.79
N GLY A 155 -8.45 17.22 -20.16
CA GLY A 155 -8.88 18.59 -20.37
C GLY A 155 -8.89 19.43 -19.10
N PRO A 156 -9.23 20.73 -19.18
CA PRO A 156 -9.12 21.66 -18.06
C PRO A 156 -10.13 21.35 -16.94
N VAL A 157 -11.36 20.95 -17.27
CA VAL A 157 -12.41 20.69 -16.28
C VAL A 157 -12.14 19.40 -15.51
N GLY A 158 -12.05 18.25 -16.20
CA GLY A 158 -11.70 16.98 -15.56
C GLY A 158 -10.30 17.00 -14.94
N GLY A 159 -9.37 17.75 -15.53
CA GLY A 159 -8.00 17.93 -15.05
C GLY A 159 -7.87 18.64 -13.72
N VAL A 160 -8.54 19.78 -13.55
CA VAL A 160 -8.50 20.53 -12.28
C VAL A 160 -9.20 19.74 -11.17
N ALA A 161 -10.34 19.11 -11.49
CA ALA A 161 -11.02 18.20 -10.57
C ALA A 161 -10.09 17.07 -10.09
N ALA A 162 -9.39 16.41 -11.03
CA ALA A 162 -8.42 15.36 -10.72
C ALA A 162 -7.25 15.90 -9.87
N LEU A 163 -6.66 17.04 -10.21
CA LEU A 163 -5.55 17.62 -9.44
C LEU A 163 -5.92 17.87 -7.97
N VAL A 164 -7.06 18.52 -7.73
CA VAL A 164 -7.53 18.83 -6.37
C VAL A 164 -7.86 17.56 -5.61
N ALA A 165 -8.61 16.63 -6.22
CA ALA A 165 -8.98 15.37 -5.59
C ALA A 165 -7.76 14.54 -5.24
N VAL A 166 -6.85 14.34 -6.20
CA VAL A 166 -5.65 13.50 -6.02
C VAL A 166 -4.73 14.09 -4.94
N PHE A 167 -4.57 15.42 -4.90
CA PHE A 167 -3.76 16.08 -3.86
C PHE A 167 -4.41 15.96 -2.46
N ALA A 168 -5.71 16.23 -2.34
CA ALA A 168 -6.42 16.12 -1.08
C ALA A 168 -6.38 14.68 -0.53
N ILE A 169 -6.69 13.69 -1.38
CA ILE A 169 -6.64 12.26 -1.03
C ILE A 169 -5.24 11.89 -0.54
N MET A 170 -4.19 12.30 -1.25
CA MET A 170 -2.82 11.97 -0.87
C MET A 170 -2.44 12.53 0.52
N ILE A 171 -2.85 13.75 0.88
CA ILE A 171 -2.61 14.31 2.22
C ILE A 171 -3.28 13.45 3.31
N ILE A 172 -4.52 13.02 3.05
CA ILE A 172 -5.26 12.13 3.96
C ILE A 172 -4.53 10.78 4.09
N LEU A 173 -4.15 10.16 2.98
CA LEU A 173 -3.45 8.87 3.00
C LEU A 173 -2.13 8.94 3.78
N LEU A 174 -1.34 10.00 3.59
CA LEU A 174 -0.09 10.20 4.33
C LEU A 174 -0.30 10.33 5.83
N ALA A 175 -1.29 11.11 6.25
CA ALA A 175 -1.61 11.28 7.66
C ALA A 175 -2.10 9.97 8.30
N VAL A 176 -2.95 9.19 7.61
CA VAL A 176 -3.41 7.88 8.10
C VAL A 176 -2.22 6.94 8.30
N LEU A 177 -1.36 6.83 7.29
CA LEU A 177 -0.19 5.95 7.36
C LEU A 177 0.76 6.38 8.48
N ALA A 178 1.03 7.68 8.63
CA ALA A 178 1.88 8.17 9.70
C ALA A 178 1.29 7.92 11.10
N LEU A 179 -0.05 7.98 11.27
CA LEU A 179 -0.69 7.65 12.53
C LEU A 179 -0.46 6.19 12.92
N VAL A 180 -0.56 5.27 11.96
CA VAL A 180 -0.28 3.84 12.23
C VAL A 180 1.16 3.63 12.70
N VAL A 181 2.14 4.36 12.13
CA VAL A 181 3.53 4.34 12.61
C VAL A 181 3.63 4.83 14.05
N VAL A 182 2.97 5.94 14.40
CA VAL A 182 2.96 6.45 15.77
C VAL A 182 2.36 5.42 16.74
N ASN A 183 1.23 4.82 16.38
CA ASN A 183 0.56 3.83 17.22
C ASN A 183 1.39 2.55 17.39
N ALA A 184 2.17 2.15 16.38
CA ALA A 184 3.02 0.97 16.44
C ALA A 184 4.32 1.19 17.25
N LEU A 185 4.87 2.42 17.26
CA LEU A 185 6.19 2.70 17.83
C LEU A 185 6.15 3.48 19.14
N ALA A 186 5.07 4.19 19.43
CA ALA A 186 4.95 4.93 20.69
C ALA A 186 5.14 3.97 21.87
N LYS A 187 5.95 4.38 22.85
CA LYS A 187 6.32 3.57 24.02
C LYS A 187 7.10 2.27 23.69
N SER A 188 7.58 2.08 22.46
CA SER A 188 8.44 0.95 22.07
C SER A 188 9.89 1.42 21.86
N PRO A 189 10.76 1.41 22.89
CA PRO A 189 12.14 1.86 22.75
C PRO A 189 12.93 1.02 21.74
N TRP A 190 12.66 -0.29 21.66
CA TRP A 190 13.23 -1.16 20.64
C TRP A 190 12.88 -0.65 19.24
N GLY A 191 11.58 -0.50 18.93
CA GLY A 191 11.12 -0.11 17.60
C GLY A 191 11.65 1.27 17.17
N VAL A 192 11.61 2.25 18.08
CA VAL A 192 12.12 3.61 17.81
C VAL A 192 13.62 3.59 17.53
N PHE A 193 14.42 2.88 18.34
CA PHE A 193 15.87 2.77 18.12
C PHE A 193 16.20 2.11 16.79
N SER A 194 15.62 0.93 16.52
CA SER A 194 15.94 0.16 15.32
C SER A 194 15.57 0.92 14.04
N ILE A 195 14.44 1.65 14.03
CA ILE A 195 14.03 2.49 12.90
C ILE A 195 14.92 3.72 12.79
N ALA A 196 15.27 4.38 13.89
CA ALA A 196 16.18 5.54 13.87
C ALA A 196 17.53 5.18 13.25
N MET A 197 18.06 3.98 13.54
CA MET A 197 19.32 3.49 12.97
C MET A 197 19.26 3.26 11.46
N THR A 198 18.09 3.12 10.84
CA THR A 198 17.97 3.03 9.38
C THR A 198 18.43 4.31 8.67
N ILE A 199 18.36 5.47 9.34
CA ILE A 199 18.75 6.76 8.78
C ILE A 199 20.28 6.84 8.55
N PRO A 200 21.15 6.68 9.57
CA PRO A 200 22.59 6.69 9.34
C PRO A 200 23.06 5.55 8.44
N ILE A 201 22.44 4.37 8.51
CA ILE A 201 22.77 3.26 7.59
C ILE A 201 22.45 3.67 6.15
N ALA A 202 21.27 4.22 5.88
CA ALA A 202 20.88 4.66 4.54
C ALA A 202 21.78 5.79 4.01
N LEU A 203 22.12 6.77 4.84
CA LEU A 203 23.08 7.81 4.48
C LEU A 203 24.43 7.20 4.09
N PHE A 204 24.96 6.30 4.92
CA PHE A 204 26.19 5.57 4.60
C PHE A 204 26.09 4.82 3.27
N MET A 205 24.98 4.10 3.04
CA MET A 205 24.75 3.39 1.78
C MET A 205 24.71 4.34 0.57
N GLY A 206 24.04 5.48 0.69
CA GLY A 206 23.95 6.50 -0.37
C GLY A 206 25.31 7.09 -0.72
N PHE A 207 26.09 7.53 0.28
CA PHE A 207 27.44 8.04 0.05
C PHE A 207 28.42 6.96 -0.42
N TYR A 208 28.27 5.72 0.05
CA TYR A 208 29.09 4.60 -0.40
C TYR A 208 28.92 4.34 -1.90
N LEU A 209 27.67 4.31 -2.37
CA LEU A 209 27.35 4.08 -3.78
C LEU A 209 27.66 5.26 -4.69
N ARG A 210 27.67 6.49 -4.16
CA ARG A 210 27.93 7.69 -4.97
C ARG A 210 29.39 8.09 -4.99
N VAL A 211 30.10 7.99 -3.87
CA VAL A 211 31.45 8.57 -3.70
C VAL A 211 32.50 7.51 -3.42
N ILE A 212 32.25 6.56 -2.50
CA ILE A 212 33.30 5.66 -2.02
C ILE A 212 33.59 4.52 -3.00
N ARG A 213 32.57 3.77 -3.43
CA ARG A 213 32.69 2.70 -4.43
C ARG A 213 31.49 2.70 -5.40
N PRO A 214 31.52 3.57 -6.41
CA PRO A 214 30.47 3.64 -7.41
C PRO A 214 30.15 2.29 -8.06
N GLY A 215 28.85 1.97 -8.14
CA GLY A 215 28.35 0.76 -8.80
C GLY A 215 28.47 -0.56 -8.02
N LYS A 216 29.09 -0.57 -6.82
CA LYS A 216 29.25 -1.79 -5.99
C LYS A 216 28.00 -2.10 -5.15
N VAL A 217 26.87 -2.31 -5.83
CA VAL A 217 25.55 -2.54 -5.21
C VAL A 217 25.53 -3.76 -4.27
N VAL A 218 26.18 -4.88 -4.64
CA VAL A 218 26.14 -6.10 -3.84
C VAL A 218 26.91 -5.93 -2.52
N GLU A 219 28.08 -5.29 -2.55
CA GLU A 219 28.91 -5.07 -1.34
C GLU A 219 28.14 -4.26 -0.29
N ILE A 220 27.58 -3.12 -0.71
CA ILE A 220 26.82 -2.26 0.20
C ILE A 220 25.51 -2.89 0.67
N THR A 221 24.93 -3.79 -0.14
CA THR A 221 23.74 -4.56 0.26
C THR A 221 24.07 -5.46 1.45
N VAL A 222 25.17 -6.21 1.37
CA VAL A 222 25.60 -7.10 2.45
C VAL A 222 25.88 -6.31 3.73
N ILE A 223 26.61 -5.19 3.61
CA ILE A 223 26.92 -4.31 4.75
C ILE A 223 25.63 -3.73 5.35
N GLY A 224 24.75 -3.16 4.52
CA GLY A 224 23.50 -2.56 4.97
C GLY A 224 22.60 -3.56 5.69
N VAL A 225 22.40 -4.75 5.12
CA VAL A 225 21.61 -5.81 5.76
C VAL A 225 22.22 -6.26 7.08
N ALA A 226 23.55 -6.43 7.14
CA ALA A 226 24.23 -6.80 8.39
C ALA A 226 24.05 -5.73 9.47
N LEU A 227 24.22 -4.44 9.13
CA LEU A 227 24.01 -3.32 10.05
C LEU A 227 22.55 -3.20 10.51
N LEU A 228 21.60 -3.50 9.64
CA LEU A 228 20.19 -3.49 9.98
C LEU A 228 19.82 -4.62 10.95
N LEU A 229 20.25 -5.85 10.67
CA LEU A 229 20.06 -6.98 11.59
C LEU A 229 20.72 -6.71 12.95
N LEU A 230 21.93 -6.14 12.94
CA LEU A 230 22.60 -5.71 14.17
C LEU A 230 21.79 -4.65 14.92
N SER A 231 21.21 -3.68 14.22
CA SER A 231 20.37 -2.62 14.82
C SER A 231 19.07 -3.15 15.40
N ILE A 232 18.52 -4.22 14.83
CA ILE A 232 17.33 -4.90 15.37
C ILE A 232 17.69 -5.64 16.66
N VAL A 233 18.78 -6.40 16.66
CA VAL A 233 19.25 -7.11 17.87
C VAL A 233 19.62 -6.11 18.98
N ALA A 234 20.36 -5.05 18.63
CA ALA A 234 20.73 -4.01 19.56
C ALA A 234 19.52 -3.23 20.12
N GLY A 235 18.40 -3.16 19.39
CA GLY A 235 17.16 -2.59 19.89
C GLY A 235 16.62 -3.32 21.13
N GLY A 236 16.73 -4.65 21.17
CA GLY A 236 16.39 -5.44 22.35
C GLY A 236 17.29 -5.10 23.55
N TRP A 237 18.60 -4.97 23.32
CA TRP A 237 19.55 -4.55 24.37
C TRP A 237 19.26 -3.14 24.87
N VAL A 238 18.87 -2.21 23.98
CA VAL A 238 18.50 -0.84 24.34
C VAL A 238 17.26 -0.82 25.23
N GLN A 239 16.25 -1.64 24.91
CA GLN A 239 15.03 -1.77 25.72
C GLN A 239 15.30 -2.24 27.15
N GLU A 240 16.29 -3.10 27.37
CA GLU A 240 16.67 -3.61 28.69
C GLU A 240 17.69 -2.72 29.42
N SER A 241 18.18 -1.66 28.77
CA SER A 241 19.23 -0.78 29.30
C SER A 241 18.71 0.53 29.91
N SER A 242 19.61 1.29 30.53
CA SER A 242 19.34 2.65 31.00
C SER A 242 19.01 3.66 29.89
N TRP A 243 19.16 3.28 28.61
CA TRP A 243 18.87 4.13 27.47
C TRP A 243 17.40 4.00 27.02
N ALA A 244 16.65 3.01 27.52
CA ALA A 244 15.25 2.79 27.18
C ALA A 244 14.37 4.05 27.33
N PRO A 245 14.48 4.88 28.40
CA PRO A 245 13.66 6.08 28.55
C PRO A 245 13.86 7.11 27.42
N PHE A 246 15.06 7.19 26.83
CA PHE A 246 15.34 8.12 25.72
C PHE A 246 14.57 7.75 24.45
N PHE A 247 14.38 6.45 24.19
CA PHE A 247 13.65 5.94 23.04
C PHE A 247 12.16 5.67 23.34
N THR A 248 11.74 5.82 24.59
CA THR A 248 10.34 5.67 25.00
C THR A 248 9.59 6.99 24.78
N LEU A 249 9.23 7.25 23.52
CA LEU A 249 8.58 8.50 23.12
C LEU A 249 7.06 8.46 23.37
N SER A 250 6.50 9.58 23.83
CA SER A 250 5.05 9.78 23.84
C SER A 250 4.53 9.86 22.40
N PRO A 251 3.26 9.49 22.14
CA PRO A 251 2.68 9.58 20.80
C PRO A 251 2.86 10.96 20.16
N SER A 252 2.61 12.04 20.90
CA SER A 252 2.72 13.42 20.41
C SER A 252 4.17 13.82 20.10
N ALA A 253 5.13 13.39 20.93
CA ALA A 253 6.55 13.65 20.67
C ALA A 253 7.02 12.90 19.42
N LEU A 254 6.63 11.63 19.27
CA LEU A 254 6.97 10.83 18.10
C LEU A 254 6.34 11.41 16.82
N ALA A 255 5.10 11.90 16.89
CA ALA A 255 4.46 12.58 15.76
C ALA A 255 5.26 13.80 15.29
N LEU A 256 5.73 14.64 16.22
CA LEU A 256 6.55 15.80 15.88
C LEU A 256 7.90 15.39 15.26
N TRP A 257 8.53 14.33 15.78
CA TRP A 257 9.75 13.78 15.19
C TRP A 257 9.53 13.24 13.77
N LEU A 258 8.41 12.55 13.52
CA LEU A 258 8.05 12.09 12.18
C LEU A 258 7.79 13.24 11.21
N ILE A 259 7.17 14.33 11.66
CA ILE A 259 6.95 15.54 10.84
C ILE A 259 8.30 16.18 10.49
N ALA A 260 9.18 16.39 11.48
CA ALA A 260 10.50 16.94 11.26
C ALA A 260 11.34 16.06 10.31
N TYR A 261 11.30 14.75 10.52
CA TYR A 261 11.95 13.76 9.68
C TYR A 261 11.40 13.78 8.24
N GLY A 262 10.08 13.77 8.07
CA GLY A 262 9.44 13.78 6.76
C GLY A 262 9.79 15.02 5.94
N PHE A 263 9.95 16.18 6.60
CA PHE A 263 10.47 17.38 5.96
C PHE A 263 11.90 17.20 5.45
N VAL A 264 12.81 16.73 6.31
CA VAL A 264 14.21 16.48 5.93
C VAL A 264 14.27 15.46 4.79
N ALA A 265 13.57 14.34 4.92
CA ALA A 265 13.54 13.27 3.92
C ALA A 265 12.96 13.73 2.57
N ALA A 266 11.97 14.63 2.57
CA ALA A 266 11.41 15.20 1.34
C ALA A 266 12.34 16.24 0.67
N VAL A 267 13.19 16.92 1.43
CA VAL A 267 14.10 17.95 0.90
C VAL A 267 15.41 17.38 0.36
N LEU A 268 15.96 16.36 1.02
CA LEU A 268 17.26 15.80 0.66
C LEU A 268 17.29 15.21 -0.75
N PRO A 269 18.45 15.08 -1.41
CA PRO A 269 18.55 14.36 -2.68
C PRO A 269 18.10 12.89 -2.58
N VAL A 270 17.45 12.37 -3.62
CA VAL A 270 16.83 11.04 -3.63
C VAL A 270 17.84 9.91 -3.38
N TRP A 271 19.05 10.03 -3.94
CA TRP A 271 20.13 9.06 -3.78
C TRP A 271 20.73 9.03 -2.39
N MET A 272 20.53 10.08 -1.58
CA MET A 272 21.24 10.25 -0.32
C MET A 272 20.54 9.54 0.83
N LEU A 273 19.21 9.64 0.89
CA LEU A 273 18.42 9.04 1.96
C LEU A 273 17.33 8.13 1.42
N LEU A 274 16.43 8.64 0.55
CA LEU A 274 15.22 7.93 0.15
C LEU A 274 15.53 6.59 -0.54
N ALA A 275 16.23 6.60 -1.67
CA ALA A 275 16.48 5.38 -2.43
C ALA A 275 17.33 4.34 -1.67
N PRO A 276 18.42 4.71 -0.95
CA PRO A 276 19.16 3.74 -0.14
C PRO A 276 18.35 3.16 1.02
N ARG A 277 17.52 3.99 1.70
CA ARG A 277 16.68 3.54 2.81
C ARG A 277 15.58 2.60 2.34
N ASP A 278 14.90 2.95 1.26
CA ASP A 278 13.84 2.13 0.68
C ASP A 278 14.41 0.79 0.17
N TYR A 279 15.59 0.83 -0.46
CA TYR A 279 16.32 -0.38 -0.85
C TYR A 279 16.74 -1.23 0.35
N LEU A 280 17.26 -0.62 1.43
CA LEU A 280 17.62 -1.32 2.65
C LEU A 280 16.40 -2.01 3.28
N SER A 281 15.28 -1.28 3.39
CA SER A 281 14.04 -1.80 3.95
C SER A 281 13.54 -3.00 3.16
N THR A 282 13.69 -3.00 1.84
CA THR A 282 13.24 -4.07 0.94
C THR A 282 13.80 -5.44 1.32
N PHE A 283 15.03 -5.51 1.82
CA PHE A 283 15.60 -6.79 2.26
C PHE A 283 14.89 -7.34 3.49
N MET A 284 14.54 -6.49 4.46
CA MET A 284 13.69 -6.90 5.57
C MET A 284 12.29 -7.25 5.08
N LYS A 285 11.74 -6.44 4.16
CA LYS A 285 10.40 -6.64 3.60
C LYS A 285 10.27 -8.02 2.95
N ILE A 286 11.06 -8.26 1.91
CA ILE A 286 11.03 -9.50 1.14
C ILE A 286 11.57 -10.66 1.97
N GLY A 287 12.63 -10.44 2.76
CA GLY A 287 13.23 -11.47 3.60
C GLY A 287 12.25 -12.07 4.60
N THR A 288 11.55 -11.23 5.37
CA THR A 288 10.53 -11.70 6.32
C THR A 288 9.37 -12.41 5.61
N ILE A 289 8.90 -11.89 4.48
CA ILE A 289 7.80 -12.50 3.73
C ILE A 289 8.17 -13.86 3.16
N VAL A 290 9.40 -14.01 2.64
CA VAL A 290 9.95 -15.31 2.22
C VAL A 290 10.07 -16.24 3.42
N LEU A 291 10.51 -15.75 4.58
CA LEU A 291 10.59 -16.54 5.81
C LEU A 291 9.21 -17.03 6.25
N ILE A 292 8.16 -16.18 6.16
CA ILE A 292 6.76 -16.57 6.43
C ILE A 292 6.31 -17.65 5.46
N ALA A 293 6.57 -17.48 4.16
CA ALA A 293 6.20 -18.47 3.15
C ALA A 293 6.89 -19.83 3.39
N ILE A 294 8.17 -19.83 3.77
CA ILE A 294 8.90 -21.04 4.17
C ILE A 294 8.29 -21.63 5.44
N GLY A 295 8.02 -20.80 6.46
CA GLY A 295 7.37 -21.22 7.70
C GLY A 295 6.04 -21.91 7.44
N ILE A 296 5.18 -21.36 6.58
CA ILE A 296 3.92 -21.97 6.16
C ILE A 296 4.15 -23.27 5.40
N ALA A 297 5.13 -23.33 4.49
CA ALA A 297 5.41 -24.54 3.71
C ALA A 297 5.92 -25.69 4.59
N VAL A 298 6.66 -25.38 5.66
CA VAL A 298 7.21 -26.37 6.60
C VAL A 298 6.18 -26.80 7.64
N THR A 299 5.51 -25.83 8.28
CA THR A 299 4.55 -26.10 9.36
C THR A 299 3.18 -26.54 8.85
N MET A 300 2.87 -26.24 7.58
CA MET A 300 1.59 -26.53 6.92
C MET A 300 0.38 -26.24 7.82
N PRO A 301 0.24 -25.00 8.33
CA PRO A 301 -0.81 -24.69 9.28
C PRO A 301 -2.19 -24.77 8.60
N THR A 302 -3.16 -25.28 9.33
CA THR A 302 -4.56 -25.35 8.88
C THR A 302 -5.20 -23.97 8.96
N LEU A 303 -5.89 -23.55 7.91
CA LEU A 303 -6.78 -22.39 7.95
C LEU A 303 -7.95 -22.72 8.88
N ARG A 304 -8.13 -21.90 9.92
CA ARG A 304 -9.17 -22.04 10.94
C ARG A 304 -10.43 -21.25 10.58
N THR A 305 -10.31 -20.25 9.73
CA THR A 305 -11.45 -19.51 9.16
C THR A 305 -12.09 -20.32 8.03
N PRO A 306 -13.42 -20.37 7.92
CA PRO A 306 -14.08 -20.99 6.78
C PRO A 306 -13.84 -20.21 5.48
N ALA A 307 -14.15 -20.83 4.33
CA ALA A 307 -14.00 -20.20 3.02
C ALA A 307 -14.83 -18.91 2.91
N PHE A 308 -16.06 -18.95 3.43
CA PHE A 308 -16.98 -17.83 3.59
C PHE A 308 -17.54 -17.87 5.01
N THR A 309 -17.76 -16.70 5.59
CA THR A 309 -18.52 -16.53 6.83
C THR A 309 -19.88 -15.91 6.53
N ASP A 310 -20.82 -15.96 7.47
CA ASP A 310 -22.13 -15.30 7.31
C ASP A 310 -21.99 -13.78 7.16
N PHE A 311 -20.96 -13.19 7.79
CA PHE A 311 -20.62 -11.76 7.66
C PHE A 311 -20.31 -11.32 6.23
N ALA A 312 -19.88 -12.24 5.36
CA ALA A 312 -19.67 -11.93 3.95
C ALA A 312 -20.99 -11.56 3.23
N PHE A 313 -22.12 -12.08 3.71
CA PHE A 313 -23.41 -11.94 3.04
C PHE A 313 -24.37 -11.00 3.78
N ASP A 314 -24.41 -11.07 5.11
CA ASP A 314 -25.34 -10.24 5.90
C ASP A 314 -24.85 -8.80 6.14
N GLY A 315 -23.55 -8.55 5.94
CA GLY A 315 -22.90 -7.26 6.12
C GLY A 315 -22.78 -6.77 7.57
N LYS A 316 -23.02 -7.63 8.56
CA LYS A 316 -23.02 -7.29 10.00
C LYS A 316 -21.68 -7.58 10.69
N GLY A 317 -20.60 -7.67 9.92
CA GLY A 317 -19.26 -7.93 10.42
C GLY A 317 -18.81 -6.90 11.47
N PRO A 318 -18.33 -7.31 12.66
CA PRO A 318 -17.97 -6.39 13.74
C PRO A 318 -16.64 -5.66 13.50
N VAL A 319 -15.78 -6.18 12.60
CA VAL A 319 -14.49 -5.57 12.26
C VAL A 319 -14.69 -4.45 11.23
N PHE A 320 -15.57 -4.69 10.26
CA PHE A 320 -15.94 -3.71 9.23
C PHE A 320 -17.38 -3.98 8.76
N ALA A 321 -18.23 -2.94 8.78
CA ALA A 321 -19.61 -3.05 8.36
C ALA A 321 -19.76 -3.06 6.83
N GLY A 322 -20.65 -3.92 6.32
CA GLY A 322 -21.00 -4.04 4.91
C GLY A 322 -20.73 -5.43 4.33
N SER A 323 -21.51 -5.79 3.30
CA SER A 323 -21.41 -7.07 2.59
C SER A 323 -20.15 -7.18 1.74
N LEU A 324 -19.82 -8.40 1.32
CA LEU A 324 -18.66 -8.72 0.47
C LEU A 324 -18.56 -7.78 -0.73
N PHE A 325 -19.63 -7.64 -1.53
CA PHE A 325 -19.68 -6.60 -2.55
C PHE A 325 -20.38 -5.36 -1.97
N PRO A 326 -19.79 -4.15 -2.09
CA PRO A 326 -18.50 -3.84 -2.72
C PRO A 326 -17.30 -3.86 -1.76
N PHE A 327 -17.49 -4.10 -0.46
CA PHE A 327 -16.49 -3.72 0.55
C PHE A 327 -15.24 -4.58 0.59
N VAL A 328 -15.24 -5.85 0.18
CA VAL A 328 -13.99 -6.65 0.13
C VAL A 328 -12.96 -6.00 -0.79
N PHE A 329 -13.42 -5.36 -1.88
CA PHE A 329 -12.59 -4.65 -2.86
C PHE A 329 -12.10 -3.29 -2.34
N ILE A 330 -12.84 -2.68 -1.42
CA ILE A 330 -12.48 -1.42 -0.76
C ILE A 330 -11.51 -1.65 0.40
N ILE A 331 -11.76 -2.68 1.20
CA ILE A 331 -10.95 -3.05 2.37
C ILE A 331 -9.58 -3.55 1.90
N ILE A 332 -9.55 -4.45 0.90
CA ILE A 332 -8.33 -4.95 0.27
C ILE A 332 -8.04 -4.09 -0.97
N ALA A 333 -7.75 -2.82 -0.76
CA ALA A 333 -7.30 -1.95 -1.83
C ALA A 333 -5.83 -2.29 -2.20
N CYS A 334 -4.87 -1.87 -1.36
CA CYS A 334 -3.46 -2.24 -1.56
C CYS A 334 -3.24 -3.76 -1.42
N GLY A 335 -2.32 -4.31 -2.23
CA GLY A 335 -2.18 -5.75 -2.44
C GLY A 335 -3.02 -6.32 -3.60
N ALA A 336 -4.03 -5.59 -4.09
CA ALA A 336 -4.83 -5.96 -5.26
C ALA A 336 -4.86 -4.84 -6.32
N LEU A 337 -5.42 -3.68 -5.98
CA LEU A 337 -5.46 -2.49 -6.83
C LEU A 337 -5.32 -1.27 -5.92
N SER A 338 -4.30 -0.44 -6.15
CA SER A 338 -4.06 0.72 -5.30
C SER A 338 -3.88 2.00 -6.10
N GLY A 339 -4.64 3.02 -5.75
CA GLY A 339 -4.49 4.36 -6.32
C GLY A 339 -3.18 5.01 -5.89
N PHE A 340 -2.76 4.86 -4.63
CA PHE A 340 -1.51 5.44 -4.14
C PHE A 340 -0.29 5.03 -4.98
N HIS A 341 -0.29 3.82 -5.55
CA HIS A 341 0.83 3.31 -6.33
C HIS A 341 1.00 4.08 -7.63
N SER A 342 -0.10 4.50 -8.24
CA SER A 342 -0.07 5.37 -9.40
C SER A 342 0.61 6.71 -9.10
N LEU A 343 0.61 7.17 -7.84
CA LEU A 343 1.34 8.37 -7.41
C LEU A 343 2.85 8.10 -7.38
N ILE A 344 3.28 6.95 -6.86
CA ILE A 344 4.68 6.55 -6.88
C ILE A 344 5.17 6.34 -8.33
N SER A 345 4.38 5.64 -9.15
CA SER A 345 4.64 5.37 -10.56
C SER A 345 4.60 6.60 -11.45
N SER A 346 3.88 7.66 -11.07
CA SER A 346 3.92 8.96 -11.75
C SER A 346 4.81 10.01 -11.07
N GLY A 347 5.44 9.64 -9.96
CA GLY A 347 6.13 10.56 -9.06
C GLY A 347 7.63 10.33 -9.03
N THR A 348 8.10 9.43 -8.17
CA THR A 348 9.53 9.24 -7.90
C THR A 348 10.18 8.30 -8.91
N THR A 349 9.62 7.10 -9.11
CA THR A 349 10.18 6.05 -9.95
C THR A 349 10.47 6.43 -11.41
N PRO A 350 9.59 7.14 -12.15
CA PRO A 350 9.89 7.50 -13.54
C PRO A 350 11.09 8.44 -13.66
N LYS A 351 11.44 9.17 -12.60
CA LYS A 351 12.59 10.08 -12.55
C LYS A 351 13.93 9.37 -12.31
N MET A 352 13.89 8.07 -11.98
CA MET A 352 15.08 7.27 -11.63
C MET A 352 15.34 6.08 -12.57
N ILE A 353 14.36 5.70 -13.39
CA ILE A 353 14.41 4.50 -14.23
C ILE A 353 15.40 4.64 -15.38
N GLN A 354 16.25 3.63 -15.60
CA GLN A 354 17.31 3.69 -16.61
C GLN A 354 16.80 3.35 -18.01
N LYS A 355 15.83 2.44 -18.13
CA LYS A 355 15.36 1.89 -19.41
C LYS A 355 13.86 1.65 -19.43
N GLU A 356 13.22 1.84 -20.59
CA GLU A 356 11.77 1.66 -20.72
C GLU A 356 11.33 0.22 -20.42
N THR A 357 12.12 -0.80 -20.79
CA THR A 357 11.72 -2.20 -20.53
C THR A 357 11.75 -2.59 -19.06
N GLN A 358 12.42 -1.82 -18.21
CA GLN A 358 12.48 -2.06 -16.77
C GLN A 358 11.12 -1.85 -16.08
N VAL A 359 10.16 -1.16 -16.72
CA VAL A 359 8.79 -0.99 -16.18
C VAL A 359 8.11 -2.33 -15.90
N ARG A 360 8.48 -3.40 -16.61
CA ARG A 360 7.97 -4.75 -16.34
C ARG A 360 8.38 -5.27 -14.97
N MET A 361 9.65 -5.12 -14.63
CA MET A 361 10.17 -5.59 -13.34
C MET A 361 9.72 -4.65 -12.23
N ILE A 362 9.89 -3.34 -12.45
CA ILE A 362 9.72 -2.32 -11.42
C ILE A 362 8.25 -2.06 -11.14
N GLY A 363 7.38 -1.87 -12.14
CA GLY A 363 5.95 -1.70 -11.87
C GLY A 363 5.27 -3.05 -11.62
N TYR A 364 5.09 -3.83 -12.69
CA TYR A 364 4.31 -5.08 -12.60
C TYR A 364 4.91 -6.08 -11.59
N GLY A 365 6.23 -6.26 -11.58
CA GLY A 365 6.90 -7.21 -10.67
C GLY A 365 6.79 -6.81 -9.19
N SER A 366 6.94 -5.53 -8.86
CA SER A 366 6.79 -5.05 -7.48
C SER A 366 5.35 -5.22 -6.99
N MET A 367 4.37 -4.97 -7.86
CA MET A 367 2.96 -5.21 -7.55
C MET A 367 2.65 -6.68 -7.23
N LEU A 368 3.20 -7.63 -7.98
CA LEU A 368 3.04 -9.04 -7.64
C LEU A 368 3.70 -9.39 -6.30
N MET A 369 4.84 -8.77 -5.97
CA MET A 369 5.49 -8.98 -4.67
C MET A 369 4.66 -8.41 -3.52
N GLU A 370 4.05 -7.23 -3.70
CA GLU A 370 3.15 -6.65 -2.72
C GLU A 370 1.87 -7.50 -2.56
N SER A 371 1.32 -8.01 -3.64
CA SER A 371 0.20 -8.94 -3.56
C SER A 371 0.56 -10.26 -2.88
N PHE A 372 1.81 -10.71 -3.00
CA PHE A 372 2.31 -11.84 -2.22
C PHE A 372 2.36 -11.53 -0.71
N VAL A 373 2.74 -10.30 -0.34
CA VAL A 373 2.63 -9.81 1.05
C VAL A 373 1.18 -9.90 1.54
N ALA A 374 0.21 -9.48 0.72
CA ALA A 374 -1.21 -9.56 1.05
C ALA A 374 -1.73 -10.99 1.23
N VAL A 375 -1.26 -11.94 0.41
CA VAL A 375 -1.56 -13.37 0.60
C VAL A 375 -0.97 -13.88 1.93
N MET A 376 0.23 -13.43 2.32
CA MET A 376 0.81 -13.82 3.62
C MET A 376 -0.02 -13.25 4.77
N ALA A 377 -0.49 -12.02 4.64
CA ALA A 377 -1.27 -11.35 5.67
C ALA A 377 -2.64 -12.02 5.90
N ILE A 378 -3.39 -12.32 4.83
CA ILE A 378 -4.67 -13.05 4.98
C ILE A 378 -4.44 -14.46 5.52
N THR A 379 -3.34 -15.11 5.13
CA THR A 379 -2.97 -16.43 5.65
C THR A 379 -2.68 -16.35 7.15
N ALA A 380 -1.86 -15.38 7.57
CA ALA A 380 -1.52 -15.16 8.98
C ALA A 380 -2.75 -14.84 9.84
N ALA A 381 -3.74 -14.13 9.30
CA ALA A 381 -5.03 -13.94 9.98
C ALA A 381 -5.85 -15.23 10.07
N CYS A 382 -5.91 -16.00 8.98
CA CYS A 382 -6.77 -17.18 8.88
C CYS A 382 -6.20 -18.43 9.58
N VAL A 383 -4.94 -18.43 10.00
CA VAL A 383 -4.39 -19.49 10.88
C VAL A 383 -4.77 -19.30 12.34
N LEU A 384 -5.13 -18.07 12.75
CA LEU A 384 -5.63 -17.79 14.10
C LEU A 384 -7.01 -18.42 14.31
N THR A 385 -7.34 -18.77 15.54
CA THR A 385 -8.71 -19.17 15.85
C THR A 385 -9.65 -17.99 15.61
N PRO A 386 -10.85 -18.20 15.02
CA PRO A 386 -11.81 -17.13 14.79
C PRO A 386 -12.14 -16.34 16.07
N GLY A 387 -12.24 -17.04 17.21
CA GLY A 387 -12.52 -16.37 18.48
C GLY A 387 -11.42 -15.39 18.91
N LEU A 388 -10.14 -15.74 18.72
CA LEU A 388 -9.02 -14.82 19.00
C LEU A 388 -9.01 -13.67 18.00
N TYR A 389 -9.22 -13.97 16.71
CA TYR A 389 -9.30 -12.98 15.65
C TYR A 389 -10.37 -11.90 15.95
N PHE A 390 -11.60 -12.30 16.32
CA PHE A 390 -12.68 -11.35 16.61
C PHE A 390 -12.46 -10.58 17.92
N ALA A 391 -11.91 -11.22 18.95
CA ALA A 391 -11.56 -10.52 20.19
C ALA A 391 -10.52 -9.41 19.99
N MET A 392 -9.58 -9.62 19.06
CA MET A 392 -8.54 -8.65 18.73
C MET A 392 -9.02 -7.53 17.81
N ASN A 393 -9.73 -7.87 16.72
CA ASN A 393 -10.03 -6.91 15.65
C ASN A 393 -11.36 -6.16 15.81
N SER A 394 -12.24 -6.61 16.72
CA SER A 394 -13.50 -5.92 16.96
C SER A 394 -13.30 -4.70 17.88
N PRO A 395 -14.01 -3.58 17.65
CA PRO A 395 -13.90 -2.39 18.51
C PRO A 395 -14.24 -2.67 19.97
N ALA A 396 -13.64 -1.92 20.89
CA ALA A 396 -13.91 -2.03 22.33
C ALA A 396 -15.40 -1.78 22.68
N GLY A 397 -16.11 -1.02 21.86
CA GLY A 397 -17.57 -0.83 22.01
C GLY A 397 -18.40 -2.10 21.73
N VAL A 398 -17.80 -3.10 21.07
CA VAL A 398 -18.43 -4.40 20.74
C VAL A 398 -17.98 -5.48 21.71
N VAL A 399 -16.67 -5.63 21.93
CA VAL A 399 -16.11 -6.71 22.76
C VAL A 399 -15.83 -6.32 24.21
N GLY A 400 -15.99 -5.05 24.57
CA GLY A 400 -15.61 -4.55 25.89
C GLY A 400 -14.09 -4.45 26.09
N ALA A 401 -13.68 -4.26 27.34
CA ALA A 401 -12.28 -4.04 27.73
C ALA A 401 -11.70 -5.19 28.57
N THR A 402 -12.51 -6.17 28.97
CA THR A 402 -12.10 -7.27 29.86
C THR A 402 -12.15 -8.61 29.13
N VAL A 403 -11.34 -9.57 29.58
CA VAL A 403 -11.33 -10.94 29.01
C VAL A 403 -12.70 -11.62 29.10
N GLN A 404 -13.50 -11.32 30.14
CA GLN A 404 -14.85 -11.84 30.30
C GLN A 404 -15.82 -11.24 29.28
N SER A 405 -15.83 -9.91 29.15
CA SER A 405 -16.72 -9.23 28.18
C SER A 405 -16.39 -9.63 26.75
N ALA A 406 -15.09 -9.75 26.42
CA ALA A 406 -14.66 -10.16 25.09
C ALA A 406 -15.02 -11.61 24.77
N SER A 407 -14.81 -12.53 25.71
CA SER A 407 -15.21 -13.94 25.56
C SER A 407 -16.71 -14.08 25.30
N GLN A 408 -17.54 -13.34 26.07
CA GLN A 408 -18.99 -13.38 25.91
C GLN A 408 -19.42 -12.82 24.55
N ALA A 409 -18.96 -11.62 24.19
CA ALA A 409 -19.31 -10.98 22.93
C ALA A 409 -18.93 -11.84 21.72
N VAL A 410 -17.75 -12.47 21.74
CA VAL A 410 -17.30 -13.37 20.66
C VAL A 410 -18.14 -14.65 20.59
N THR A 411 -18.61 -15.14 21.74
CA THR A 411 -19.54 -16.28 21.81
C THR A 411 -20.90 -15.93 21.20
N GLU A 412 -21.39 -14.71 21.46
CA GLU A 412 -22.62 -14.19 20.84
C GLU A 412 -22.48 -14.02 19.31
N MET A 413 -21.25 -13.80 18.80
CA MET A 413 -20.95 -13.80 17.36
C MET A 413 -20.89 -15.21 16.75
N GLY A 414 -21.05 -16.27 17.54
CA GLY A 414 -21.00 -17.66 17.09
C GLY A 414 -19.60 -18.30 17.12
N PHE A 415 -18.62 -17.68 17.79
CA PHE A 415 -17.26 -18.21 17.90
C PHE A 415 -16.86 -18.52 19.34
N VAL A 416 -16.10 -19.58 19.55
CA VAL A 416 -15.72 -20.02 20.90
C VAL A 416 -14.34 -19.47 21.26
N ILE A 417 -14.25 -18.76 22.39
CA ILE A 417 -13.00 -18.43 23.08
C ILE A 417 -13.24 -18.19 24.57
N THR A 418 -12.36 -18.73 25.43
CA THR A 418 -12.48 -18.54 26.88
C THR A 418 -11.64 -17.35 27.39
N PRO A 419 -11.96 -16.77 28.56
CA PRO A 419 -11.14 -15.72 29.17
C PRO A 419 -9.69 -16.16 29.41
N GLU A 420 -9.47 -17.42 29.79
CA GLU A 420 -8.14 -17.99 30.03
C GLU A 420 -7.34 -18.08 28.73
N GLN A 421 -8.00 -18.43 27.61
CA GLN A 421 -7.35 -18.46 26.29
C GLN A 421 -6.93 -17.06 25.85
N LEU A 422 -7.76 -16.04 26.08
CA LEU A 422 -7.41 -14.64 25.80
C LEU A 422 -6.21 -14.19 26.62
N GLN A 423 -6.20 -14.52 27.91
CA GLN A 423 -5.12 -14.15 28.82
C GLN A 423 -3.83 -14.90 28.49
N ALA A 424 -3.91 -16.19 28.16
CA ALA A 424 -2.77 -16.99 27.71
C ALA A 424 -2.19 -16.45 26.39
N ALA A 425 -3.03 -16.06 25.43
CA ALA A 425 -2.58 -15.46 24.18
C ALA A 425 -1.82 -14.14 24.41
N ALA A 426 -2.31 -13.29 25.30
CA ALA A 426 -1.64 -12.04 25.67
C ALA A 426 -0.30 -12.30 26.38
N ALA A 427 -0.27 -13.23 27.33
CA ALA A 427 0.94 -13.61 28.05
C ALA A 427 2.02 -14.21 27.12
N ALA A 428 1.63 -15.02 26.13
CA ALA A 428 2.55 -15.65 25.19
C ALA A 428 3.33 -14.64 24.33
N VAL A 429 2.78 -13.45 24.12
CA VAL A 429 3.45 -12.36 23.39
C VAL A 429 3.92 -11.22 24.32
N GLN A 430 3.91 -11.44 25.63
CA GLN A 430 4.32 -10.47 26.66
C GLN A 430 3.53 -9.15 26.63
N GLU A 431 2.25 -9.22 26.30
CA GLU A 431 1.35 -8.07 26.27
C GLU A 431 0.34 -8.14 27.42
N GLN A 432 -0.08 -6.96 27.93
CA GLN A 432 -1.09 -6.90 28.99
C GLN A 432 -2.47 -7.37 28.51
N THR A 433 -2.79 -7.09 27.25
CA THR A 433 -4.06 -7.46 26.63
C THR A 433 -3.93 -7.43 25.12
N LEU A 434 -4.65 -8.32 24.43
CA LEU A 434 -4.83 -8.33 22.97
C LEU A 434 -6.24 -7.88 22.55
N ILE A 435 -7.12 -7.60 23.51
CA ILE A 435 -8.52 -7.27 23.25
C ILE A 435 -8.63 -5.90 22.60
N ALA A 436 -9.51 -5.78 21.60
CA ALA A 436 -9.82 -4.55 20.90
C ALA A 436 -8.60 -3.78 20.36
N ARG A 437 -7.54 -4.53 20.01
CA ARG A 437 -6.39 -4.04 19.26
C ARG A 437 -6.72 -3.96 17.76
N THR A 438 -7.70 -3.11 17.44
CA THR A 438 -8.27 -2.94 16.11
C THR A 438 -7.23 -2.45 15.08
N GLY A 439 -7.54 -2.63 13.80
CA GLY A 439 -6.69 -2.14 12.71
C GLY A 439 -5.76 -3.18 12.10
N GLY A 440 -5.94 -4.48 12.40
CA GLY A 440 -5.30 -5.60 11.71
C GLY A 440 -3.82 -5.84 12.03
N ALA A 441 -3.06 -4.78 12.30
CA ALA A 441 -1.63 -4.79 12.61
C ALA A 441 -1.26 -5.75 13.78
N PRO A 442 -1.86 -5.64 14.98
CA PRO A 442 -1.54 -6.55 16.09
C PRO A 442 -1.95 -8.00 15.80
N THR A 443 -3.05 -8.21 15.10
CA THR A 443 -3.53 -9.53 14.67
C THR A 443 -2.56 -10.19 13.70
N LEU A 444 -2.04 -9.43 12.74
CA LEU A 444 -0.99 -9.89 11.84
C LEU A 444 0.25 -10.30 12.61
N ALA A 445 0.69 -9.48 13.57
CA ALA A 445 1.86 -9.76 14.38
C ALA A 445 1.70 -11.06 15.19
N VAL A 446 0.51 -11.31 15.77
CA VAL A 446 0.21 -12.58 16.44
C VAL A 446 0.21 -13.75 15.46
N GLY A 447 -0.37 -13.59 14.26
CA GLY A 447 -0.36 -14.62 13.21
C GLY A 447 1.05 -14.99 12.75
N ILE A 448 1.89 -14.00 12.47
CA ILE A 448 3.30 -14.19 12.10
C ILE A 448 4.05 -14.88 13.25
N SER A 449 3.84 -14.42 14.48
CA SER A 449 4.45 -14.99 15.68
C SER A 449 4.10 -16.47 15.86
N GLN A 450 2.84 -16.87 15.66
CA GLN A 450 2.44 -18.29 15.71
C GLN A 450 3.09 -19.14 14.60
N ILE A 451 3.15 -18.63 13.36
CA ILE A 451 3.80 -19.33 12.24
C ILE A 451 5.30 -19.51 12.52
N PHE A 452 5.97 -18.45 12.98
CA PHE A 452 7.40 -18.48 13.26
C PHE A 452 7.75 -19.33 14.47
N SER A 453 7.01 -19.24 15.58
CA SER A 453 7.25 -20.11 16.72
C SER A 453 7.05 -21.59 16.41
N GLY A 454 6.18 -21.93 15.45
CA GLY A 454 6.02 -23.30 14.95
C GLY A 454 7.19 -23.80 14.09
N PHE A 455 8.04 -22.89 13.59
CA PHE A 455 9.15 -23.19 12.67
C PHE A 455 10.54 -22.97 13.29
N ILE A 456 10.76 -21.81 13.94
CA ILE A 456 12.04 -21.37 14.53
C ILE A 456 11.82 -20.88 15.97
N GLY A 457 12.49 -21.53 16.92
CA GLY A 457 12.65 -21.03 18.29
C GLY A 457 11.53 -21.38 19.28
N GLY A 458 10.47 -22.06 18.84
CA GLY A 458 9.41 -22.53 19.73
C GLY A 458 8.64 -21.42 20.44
N ALA A 459 7.92 -21.78 21.50
CA ALA A 459 7.12 -20.85 22.30
C ALA A 459 7.96 -19.78 23.00
N GLY A 460 9.24 -20.07 23.31
CA GLY A 460 10.14 -19.13 24.00
C GLY A 460 10.47 -17.87 23.19
N LEU A 461 10.39 -17.91 21.85
CA LEU A 461 10.62 -16.76 20.98
C LEU A 461 9.32 -16.10 20.48
N GLN A 462 8.15 -16.48 21.00
CA GLN A 462 6.88 -15.98 20.49
C GLN A 462 6.73 -14.46 20.67
N ALA A 463 7.08 -13.93 21.85
CA ALA A 463 7.11 -12.49 22.11
C ALA A 463 8.14 -11.76 21.22
N PHE A 464 9.33 -12.35 21.03
CA PHE A 464 10.34 -11.81 20.11
C PHE A 464 9.77 -11.67 18.69
N TRP A 465 9.13 -12.72 18.16
CA TRP A 465 8.54 -12.69 16.83
C TRP A 465 7.37 -11.72 16.70
N TYR A 466 6.58 -11.55 17.75
CA TYR A 466 5.49 -10.58 17.80
C TYR A 466 6.01 -9.14 17.74
N HIS A 467 6.98 -8.78 18.59
CA HIS A 467 7.57 -7.44 18.56
C HIS A 467 8.37 -7.18 17.29
N PHE A 468 9.05 -8.21 16.76
CA PHE A 468 9.69 -8.16 15.45
C PHE A 468 8.66 -7.83 14.34
N ALA A 469 7.49 -8.48 14.35
CA ALA A 469 6.44 -8.24 13.36
C ALA A 469 5.85 -6.83 13.43
N ILE A 470 5.64 -6.28 14.64
CA ILE A 470 5.20 -4.89 14.82
C ILE A 470 6.22 -3.89 14.26
N MET A 471 7.50 -4.07 14.59
CA MET A 471 8.57 -3.21 14.08
C MET A 471 8.73 -3.34 12.56
N PHE A 472 8.65 -4.56 12.04
CA PHE A 472 8.65 -4.87 10.61
C PHE A 472 7.53 -4.11 9.89
N GLU A 473 6.32 -4.13 10.44
CA GLU A 473 5.21 -3.37 9.89
C GLU A 473 5.45 -1.87 9.93
N ALA A 474 5.89 -1.31 11.06
CA ALA A 474 6.17 0.12 11.17
C ALA A 474 7.23 0.59 10.15
N LEU A 475 8.26 -0.24 9.90
CA LEU A 475 9.26 0.01 8.86
C LEU A 475 8.62 0.08 7.46
N PHE A 476 7.63 -0.78 7.16
CA PHE A 476 6.94 -0.76 5.87
C PHE A 476 6.26 0.56 5.63
N ILE A 477 5.51 1.01 6.62
CA ILE A 477 4.64 2.17 6.51
C ILE A 477 5.46 3.44 6.39
N LEU A 478 6.56 3.54 7.15
CA LEU A 478 7.39 4.74 7.16
C LEU A 478 8.05 5.03 5.81
N THR A 479 8.50 4.01 5.07
CA THR A 479 9.02 4.21 3.69
C THR A 479 7.97 4.73 2.72
N THR A 480 6.71 4.32 2.87
CA THR A 480 5.59 4.85 2.08
C THR A 480 5.31 6.32 2.42
N VAL A 481 5.41 6.71 3.69
CA VAL A 481 5.25 8.11 4.12
C VAL A 481 6.33 9.00 3.51
N ASP A 482 7.59 8.55 3.47
CA ASP A 482 8.70 9.30 2.88
C ASP A 482 8.51 9.53 1.38
N ALA A 483 8.27 8.43 0.66
CA ALA A 483 8.07 8.47 -0.78
C ALA A 483 6.84 9.31 -1.14
N GLY A 484 5.73 9.11 -0.41
CA GLY A 484 4.50 9.86 -0.63
C GLY A 484 4.64 11.35 -0.29
N THR A 485 5.38 11.73 0.75
CA THR A 485 5.65 13.14 1.06
C THR A 485 6.41 13.81 -0.07
N ARG A 486 7.42 13.13 -0.65
CA ARG A 486 8.14 13.64 -1.83
C ARG A 486 7.23 13.72 -3.06
N VAL A 487 6.37 12.74 -3.29
CA VAL A 487 5.39 12.80 -4.39
C VAL A 487 4.42 13.96 -4.20
N GLY A 488 3.98 14.22 -2.97
CA GLY A 488 3.14 15.37 -2.66
C GLY A 488 3.79 16.70 -2.95
N ARG A 489 5.09 16.82 -2.67
CA ARG A 489 5.88 17.98 -3.10
C ARG A 489 5.84 18.14 -4.62
N PHE A 490 6.07 17.07 -5.38
CA PHE A 490 6.00 17.13 -6.86
C PHE A 490 4.62 17.52 -7.37
N MET A 491 3.55 16.98 -6.79
CA MET A 491 2.19 17.30 -7.17
C MET A 491 1.83 18.76 -6.87
N LEU A 492 2.26 19.28 -5.72
CA LEU A 492 2.06 20.68 -5.37
C LEU A 492 2.85 21.59 -6.31
N GLN A 493 4.10 21.25 -6.63
CA GLN A 493 4.92 21.99 -7.59
C GLN A 493 4.32 21.98 -9.01
N ASP A 494 3.82 20.83 -9.48
CA ASP A 494 3.12 20.71 -10.77
C ASP A 494 1.84 21.58 -10.77
N THR A 495 1.05 21.52 -9.69
CA THR A 495 -0.20 22.28 -9.55
C THR A 495 0.05 23.78 -9.57
N LEU A 496 0.97 24.27 -8.72
CA LEU A 496 1.34 25.68 -8.65
C LEU A 496 2.09 26.14 -9.90
N GLY A 497 2.80 25.23 -10.57
CA GLY A 497 3.47 25.47 -11.85
C GLY A 497 2.51 25.95 -12.96
N ASN A 498 1.24 25.57 -12.87
CA ASN A 498 0.20 26.03 -13.78
C ASN A 498 -0.16 27.51 -13.60
N LEU A 499 0.14 28.09 -12.43
CA LEU A 499 -0.05 29.51 -12.12
C LEU A 499 1.27 30.29 -12.26
N TRP A 500 2.39 29.68 -11.82
CA TRP A 500 3.70 30.29 -11.81
C TRP A 500 4.79 29.29 -12.21
N GLN A 501 5.23 29.36 -13.48
CA GLN A 501 6.14 28.38 -14.09
C GLN A 501 7.43 28.07 -13.30
N PRO A 502 8.13 29.03 -12.65
CA PRO A 502 9.37 28.74 -11.94
C PRO A 502 9.28 27.66 -10.86
N ILE A 503 8.12 27.51 -10.19
CA ILE A 503 7.92 26.49 -9.14
C ILE A 503 7.78 25.07 -9.68
N SER A 504 7.47 24.92 -10.98
CA SER A 504 7.40 23.61 -11.65
C SER A 504 8.77 22.95 -11.81
N ARG A 505 9.86 23.71 -11.64
CA ARG A 505 11.22 23.18 -11.62
C ARG A 505 11.45 22.44 -10.30
N VAL A 506 11.28 21.12 -10.32
CA VAL A 506 11.30 20.28 -9.12
C VAL A 506 12.57 20.43 -8.26
N SER A 507 13.71 20.73 -8.89
CA SER A 507 15.02 20.91 -8.23
C SER A 507 15.33 22.35 -7.79
N TRP A 508 14.42 23.30 -7.98
CA TRP A 508 14.66 24.68 -7.56
C TRP A 508 14.49 24.82 -6.04
N TRP A 509 15.61 24.99 -5.33
CA TRP A 509 15.69 24.93 -3.87
C TRP A 509 14.59 25.69 -3.09
N PRO A 510 14.30 26.98 -3.38
CA PRO A 510 13.23 27.68 -2.66
C PRO A 510 11.85 27.04 -2.86
N GLY A 511 11.49 26.70 -4.11
CA GLY A 511 10.22 26.05 -4.41
C GLY A 511 10.15 24.63 -3.85
N LEU A 512 11.27 23.90 -3.89
CA LEU A 512 11.43 22.56 -3.32
C LEU A 512 11.19 22.58 -1.80
N VAL A 513 11.86 23.47 -1.07
CA VAL A 513 11.74 23.60 0.38
C VAL A 513 10.33 24.07 0.78
N ALA A 514 9.80 25.09 0.10
CA ALA A 514 8.47 25.63 0.39
C ALA A 514 7.37 24.58 0.13
N ALA A 515 7.42 23.88 -0.99
CA ALA A 515 6.44 22.84 -1.30
C ALA A 515 6.53 21.66 -0.32
N SER A 516 7.74 21.24 0.07
CA SER A 516 7.93 20.23 1.12
C SER A 516 7.32 20.68 2.45
N ALA A 517 7.56 21.93 2.86
CA ALA A 517 7.03 22.47 4.11
C ALA A 517 5.50 22.48 4.13
N VAL A 518 4.87 22.90 3.02
CA VAL A 518 3.39 22.92 2.91
C VAL A 518 2.81 21.52 3.00
N VAL A 519 3.36 20.55 2.24
CA VAL A 519 2.87 19.17 2.24
C VAL A 519 3.02 18.53 3.62
N VAL A 520 4.19 18.70 4.25
CA VAL A 520 4.47 18.17 5.58
C VAL A 520 3.64 18.83 6.66
N ALA A 521 3.42 20.15 6.60
CA ALA A 521 2.52 20.83 7.51
C ALA A 521 1.07 20.33 7.35
N ALA A 522 0.61 20.09 6.11
CA ALA A 522 -0.74 19.64 5.84
C ALA A 522 -1.02 18.25 6.42
N TRP A 523 -0.22 17.23 6.08
CA TRP A 523 -0.44 15.88 6.65
C TRP A 523 -0.01 15.81 8.13
N GLY A 524 1.02 16.58 8.52
CA GLY A 524 1.50 16.65 9.90
C GLY A 524 0.49 17.25 10.86
N TYR A 525 -0.30 18.23 10.42
CA TYR A 525 -1.43 18.76 11.19
C TYR A 525 -2.45 17.66 11.49
N PHE A 526 -2.91 16.91 10.47
CA PHE A 526 -3.86 15.82 10.66
C PHE A 526 -3.31 14.70 11.54
N LEU A 527 -2.01 14.37 11.40
CA LEU A 527 -1.34 13.43 12.30
C LEU A 527 -1.36 13.93 13.74
N TYR A 528 -0.91 15.17 13.98
CA TYR A 528 -0.80 15.71 15.33
C TYR A 528 -2.17 15.79 16.01
N VAL A 529 -3.21 16.24 15.31
CA VAL A 529 -4.57 16.24 15.83
C VAL A 529 -5.03 14.81 16.11
N GLY A 530 -4.84 13.86 15.17
CA GLY A 530 -5.27 12.47 15.34
C GLY A 530 -4.59 11.70 16.48
N VAL A 531 -3.40 12.14 16.88
CA VAL A 531 -2.66 11.58 18.02
C VAL A 531 -3.14 12.16 19.36
N ASN A 532 -3.54 13.43 19.39
CA ASN A 532 -3.96 14.11 20.63
C ASN A 532 -5.47 14.08 20.88
N ASP A 533 -6.27 13.92 19.82
CA ASP A 533 -7.72 13.80 19.88
C ASP A 533 -8.18 12.47 19.26
N PRO A 534 -8.62 11.48 20.08
CA PRO A 534 -9.09 10.18 19.59
C PRO A 534 -10.31 10.27 18.67
N LEU A 535 -11.09 11.35 18.77
CA LEU A 535 -12.24 11.62 17.92
C LEU A 535 -11.93 12.68 16.87
N GLY A 536 -10.77 13.34 16.92
CA GLY A 536 -10.39 14.40 15.99
C GLY A 536 -9.44 13.95 14.88
N GLY A 537 -9.24 14.83 13.91
CA GLY A 537 -8.17 14.73 12.92
C GLY A 537 -8.34 13.55 11.95
N ILE A 538 -7.41 12.60 11.99
CA ILE A 538 -7.33 11.52 11.00
C ILE A 538 -8.19 10.30 11.34
N ASN A 539 -8.56 10.10 12.61
CA ASN A 539 -9.41 8.98 13.04
C ASN A 539 -10.80 9.08 12.40
N GLN A 540 -11.25 10.32 12.16
CA GLN A 540 -12.41 10.67 11.34
C GLN A 540 -12.28 10.18 9.89
N LEU A 541 -11.10 10.31 9.28
CA LEU A 541 -10.91 10.06 7.84
C LEU A 541 -10.54 8.60 7.52
N PHE A 542 -10.25 7.78 8.53
CA PHE A 542 -9.92 6.36 8.37
C PHE A 542 -11.00 5.57 7.61
N PRO A 543 -12.32 5.75 7.85
CA PRO A 543 -13.38 5.08 7.09
C PRO A 543 -13.38 5.43 5.60
N LEU A 544 -12.84 6.59 5.22
CA LEU A 544 -12.72 7.01 3.82
C LEU A 544 -11.47 6.47 3.14
N PHE A 545 -10.49 5.95 3.88
CA PHE A 545 -9.19 5.55 3.35
C PHE A 545 -9.29 4.63 2.12
N GLY A 546 -10.04 3.52 2.24
CA GLY A 546 -10.20 2.56 1.15
C GLY A 546 -10.90 3.15 -0.07
N ILE A 547 -11.99 3.90 0.15
CA ILE A 547 -12.76 4.54 -0.91
C ILE A 547 -11.91 5.58 -1.64
N ALA A 548 -11.22 6.45 -0.89
CA ALA A 548 -10.34 7.47 -1.44
C ALA A 548 -9.20 6.84 -2.27
N ASN A 549 -8.62 5.74 -1.80
CA ASN A 549 -7.58 5.03 -2.55
C ASN A 549 -8.12 4.41 -3.85
N GLN A 550 -9.32 3.83 -3.85
CA GLN A 550 -9.92 3.29 -5.07
C GLN A 550 -10.37 4.40 -6.04
N LEU A 551 -10.90 5.52 -5.54
CA LEU A 551 -11.22 6.68 -6.38
C LEU A 551 -9.97 7.20 -7.11
N LEU A 552 -8.83 7.22 -6.41
CA LEU A 552 -7.54 7.53 -7.02
C LEU A 552 -7.12 6.49 -8.07
N ALA A 553 -7.38 5.20 -7.83
CA ALA A 553 -7.14 4.14 -8.82
C ALA A 553 -8.00 4.33 -10.07
N ALA A 554 -9.26 4.71 -9.91
CA ALA A 554 -10.16 5.03 -11.02
C ALA A 554 -9.65 6.22 -11.85
N VAL A 555 -9.11 7.27 -11.22
CA VAL A 555 -8.45 8.38 -11.95
C VAL A 555 -7.26 7.86 -12.76
N ALA A 556 -6.39 7.05 -12.14
CA ALA A 556 -5.23 6.49 -12.80
C ALA A 556 -5.58 5.59 -13.98
N LEU A 557 -6.52 4.66 -13.81
CA LEU A 557 -7.00 3.79 -14.89
C LEU A 557 -7.71 4.59 -15.99
N THR A 558 -8.39 5.68 -15.66
CA THR A 558 -8.98 6.62 -16.65
C THR A 558 -7.89 7.31 -17.46
N VAL A 559 -6.86 7.84 -16.82
CA VAL A 559 -5.70 8.45 -17.49
C VAL A 559 -4.98 7.43 -18.37
N ALA A 560 -4.70 6.24 -17.84
CA ALA A 560 -4.04 5.16 -18.58
C ALA A 560 -4.83 4.75 -19.84
N THR A 561 -6.15 4.60 -19.72
CA THR A 561 -7.04 4.27 -20.85
C THR A 561 -7.06 5.40 -21.88
N THR A 562 -7.17 6.66 -21.42
CA THR A 562 -7.10 7.84 -22.28
C THR A 562 -5.82 7.87 -23.09
N LEU A 563 -4.69 7.61 -22.44
CA LEU A 563 -3.37 7.62 -23.08
C LEU A 563 -3.17 6.48 -24.08
N LEU A 564 -3.67 5.27 -23.79
CA LEU A 564 -3.66 4.17 -24.75
C LEU A 564 -4.48 4.53 -26.00
N ILE A 565 -5.65 5.12 -25.83
CA ILE A 565 -6.50 5.50 -26.97
C ILE A 565 -5.84 6.62 -27.78
N LYS A 566 -5.37 7.70 -27.13
CA LYS A 566 -4.71 8.84 -27.80
C LYS A 566 -3.42 8.45 -28.53
N SER A 567 -2.68 7.47 -28.04
CA SER A 567 -1.45 6.96 -28.68
C SER A 567 -1.71 5.97 -29.82
N GLY A 568 -2.96 5.84 -30.29
CA GLY A 568 -3.33 4.95 -31.39
C GLY A 568 -3.38 3.47 -31.00
N ARG A 569 -3.44 3.15 -29.70
CA ARG A 569 -3.41 1.78 -29.16
C ARG A 569 -4.80 1.31 -28.73
N LEU A 570 -5.85 1.79 -29.40
CA LEU A 570 -7.26 1.48 -29.12
C LEU A 570 -7.51 -0.04 -28.99
N LYS A 571 -6.90 -0.86 -29.85
CA LYS A 571 -7.03 -2.32 -29.83
C LYS A 571 -6.65 -2.97 -28.49
N TRP A 572 -5.84 -2.28 -27.69
CA TRP A 572 -5.38 -2.74 -26.38
C TRP A 572 -5.99 -1.96 -25.21
N ALA A 573 -6.86 -0.98 -25.46
CA ALA A 573 -7.45 -0.14 -24.41
C ALA A 573 -8.24 -0.96 -23.37
N TRP A 574 -8.73 -2.15 -23.72
CA TRP A 574 -9.41 -3.06 -22.79
C TRP A 574 -8.53 -3.47 -21.60
N VAL A 575 -7.19 -3.47 -21.76
CA VAL A 575 -6.23 -3.85 -20.71
C VAL A 575 -6.37 -2.95 -19.48
N THR A 576 -6.68 -1.67 -19.66
CA THR A 576 -6.94 -0.71 -18.57
C THR A 576 -8.43 -0.36 -18.44
N GLY A 577 -9.21 -0.49 -19.52
CA GLY A 577 -10.63 -0.15 -19.53
C GLY A 577 -11.52 -1.16 -18.79
N VAL A 578 -11.21 -2.46 -18.85
CA VAL A 578 -11.93 -3.48 -18.07
C VAL A 578 -11.72 -3.30 -16.56
N PRO A 579 -10.48 -3.20 -16.04
CA PRO A 579 -10.30 -2.93 -14.62
C PRO A 579 -10.85 -1.56 -14.19
N LEU A 580 -10.84 -0.54 -15.07
CA LEU A 580 -11.50 0.73 -14.80
C LEU A 580 -13.01 0.57 -14.56
N ALA A 581 -13.69 -0.18 -15.44
CA ALA A 581 -15.12 -0.39 -15.31
C ALA A 581 -15.48 -1.13 -14.01
N TRP A 582 -14.68 -2.14 -13.65
CA TRP A 582 -14.83 -2.87 -12.39
C TRP A 582 -14.61 -1.98 -11.17
N ASP A 583 -13.50 -1.25 -11.14
CA ASP A 583 -13.13 -0.36 -10.04
C ASP A 583 -14.14 0.79 -9.86
N ALA A 584 -14.60 1.38 -10.96
CA ALA A 584 -15.66 2.38 -10.93
C ALA A 584 -16.98 1.81 -10.38
N ALA A 585 -17.37 0.60 -10.79
CA ALA A 585 -18.59 -0.05 -10.30
C ALA A 585 -18.51 -0.33 -8.79
N VAL A 586 -17.41 -0.92 -8.33
CA VAL A 586 -17.14 -1.18 -6.91
C VAL A 586 -17.17 0.12 -6.11
N THR A 587 -16.40 1.12 -6.54
CA THR A 587 -16.14 2.32 -5.75
C THR A 587 -17.35 3.23 -5.71
N LEU A 588 -18.07 3.41 -6.82
CA LEU A 588 -19.30 4.18 -6.84
C LEU A 588 -20.41 3.51 -6.04
N THR A 589 -20.48 2.17 -6.04
CA THR A 589 -21.43 1.43 -5.18
C THR A 589 -21.08 1.62 -3.70
N ALA A 590 -19.79 1.54 -3.34
CA ALA A 590 -19.35 1.72 -1.96
C ALA A 590 -19.63 3.14 -1.47
N SER A 591 -19.29 4.15 -2.28
CA SER A 591 -19.61 5.55 -1.98
C SER A 591 -21.12 5.77 -1.87
N TYR A 592 -21.92 5.18 -2.76
CA TYR A 592 -23.38 5.25 -2.68
C TYR A 592 -23.89 4.66 -1.36
N GLN A 593 -23.44 3.48 -0.96
CA GLN A 593 -23.85 2.86 0.30
C GLN A 593 -23.38 3.65 1.53
N LYS A 594 -22.14 4.19 1.52
CA LYS A 594 -21.63 5.03 2.60
C LYS A 594 -22.37 6.37 2.73
N VAL A 595 -22.90 6.91 1.64
CA VAL A 595 -23.62 8.18 1.64
C VAL A 595 -25.11 7.97 1.96
N PHE A 596 -25.76 7.00 1.33
CA PHE A 596 -27.23 6.89 1.32
C PHE A 596 -27.80 5.72 2.14
N SER A 597 -26.97 4.84 2.74
CA SER A 597 -27.49 3.74 3.54
C SER A 597 -28.22 4.26 4.79
N PRO A 598 -29.41 3.70 5.11
CA PRO A 598 -30.12 4.01 6.36
C PRO A 598 -29.50 3.33 7.59
N ASP A 599 -28.59 2.37 7.41
CA ASP A 599 -27.91 1.69 8.51
C ASP A 599 -26.81 2.60 9.09
N PRO A 600 -26.87 3.02 10.37
CA PRO A 600 -25.90 3.90 10.98
C PRO A 600 -24.51 3.27 11.20
N THR A 601 -24.34 1.97 10.98
CA THR A 601 -23.02 1.31 10.96
C THR A 601 -22.34 1.45 9.60
N LEU A 602 -23.12 1.72 8.56
CA LEU A 602 -22.65 1.80 7.18
C LEU A 602 -22.70 3.24 6.65
N GLY A 603 -23.85 3.90 6.75
CA GLY A 603 -24.10 5.23 6.20
C GLY A 603 -23.64 6.35 7.11
N PHE A 604 -22.81 7.26 6.59
CA PHE A 604 -22.29 8.41 7.34
C PHE A 604 -23.40 9.36 7.79
N PHE A 605 -24.37 9.66 6.91
CA PHE A 605 -25.50 10.53 7.29
C PHE A 605 -26.46 9.84 8.26
N ALA A 606 -26.69 8.52 8.15
CA ALA A 606 -27.46 7.78 9.12
C ALA A 606 -26.78 7.74 10.50
N GLN A 607 -25.46 7.61 10.54
CA GLN A 607 -24.68 7.73 11.77
C GLN A 607 -24.81 9.12 12.38
N ARG A 608 -24.63 10.16 11.56
CA ARG A 608 -24.82 11.56 11.95
C ARG A 608 -26.19 11.77 12.59
N ASP A 609 -27.26 11.30 11.96
CA ASP A 609 -28.64 11.50 12.44
C ASP A 609 -28.91 10.74 13.73
N ARG A 610 -28.35 9.54 13.89
CA ARG A 610 -28.43 8.76 15.14
C ARG A 610 -27.80 9.52 16.32
N TYR A 611 -26.59 10.04 16.12
CA TYR A 611 -25.88 10.77 17.17
C TYR A 611 -26.51 12.15 17.45
N GLN A 612 -26.98 12.85 16.43
CA GLN A 612 -27.70 14.12 16.59
C GLN A 612 -29.02 13.92 17.35
N THR A 613 -29.81 12.91 16.99
CA THR A 613 -31.07 12.61 17.67
C THR A 613 -30.84 12.26 19.15
N ALA A 614 -29.77 11.54 19.46
CA ALA A 614 -29.41 11.23 20.84
C ALA A 614 -28.98 12.50 21.61
N LEU A 615 -28.20 13.38 20.99
CA LEU A 615 -27.84 14.69 21.55
C LEU A 615 -29.07 15.55 21.86
N ASP A 616 -30.01 15.63 20.92
CA ASP A 616 -31.24 16.41 21.08
C ASP A 616 -32.13 15.84 22.20
N GLN A 617 -32.06 14.53 22.45
CA GLN A 617 -32.73 13.84 23.56
C GLN A 617 -31.96 13.86 24.88
N GLY A 618 -30.77 14.47 24.93
CA GLY A 618 -29.90 14.46 26.12
C GLY A 618 -29.33 13.08 26.47
N LYS A 619 -29.27 12.14 25.51
CA LYS A 619 -28.73 10.79 25.67
C LYS A 619 -27.30 10.70 25.14
N LEU A 620 -26.42 10.05 25.89
CA LEU A 620 -25.06 9.71 25.44
C LEU A 620 -25.05 8.31 24.82
N LEU A 621 -24.45 8.17 23.64
CA LEU A 621 -24.26 6.90 22.95
C LEU A 621 -22.79 6.49 22.97
N ALA A 622 -22.52 5.25 23.34
CA ALA A 622 -21.18 4.68 23.20
C ALA A 622 -20.74 4.65 21.72
N PRO A 623 -19.45 4.92 21.41
CA PRO A 623 -18.33 5.04 22.33
C PRO A 623 -18.11 6.44 22.92
N ALA A 624 -18.92 7.44 22.55
CA ALA A 624 -18.78 8.79 23.12
C ALA A 624 -19.13 8.81 24.60
N LYS A 625 -18.24 9.40 25.41
CA LYS A 625 -18.38 9.49 26.87
C LYS A 625 -18.86 10.87 27.33
N THR A 626 -18.80 11.87 26.46
CA THR A 626 -19.14 13.27 26.75
C THR A 626 -20.02 13.83 25.64
N ARG A 627 -20.69 14.95 25.93
CA ARG A 627 -21.48 15.67 24.92
C ARG A 627 -20.60 16.18 23.79
N ASP A 628 -19.44 16.75 24.10
CA ASP A 628 -18.48 17.23 23.09
C ASP A 628 -18.04 16.09 22.16
N ALA A 629 -17.81 14.89 22.70
CA ALA A 629 -17.48 13.71 21.91
C ALA A 629 -18.62 13.30 20.96
N MET A 630 -19.87 13.44 21.38
CA MET A 630 -21.02 13.20 20.50
C MET A 630 -21.09 14.25 19.39
N GLU A 631 -20.88 15.53 19.70
CA GLU A 631 -20.87 16.63 18.73
C GLU A 631 -19.73 16.46 17.71
N GLN A 632 -18.56 16.00 18.16
CA GLN A 632 -17.45 15.62 17.28
C GLN A 632 -17.83 14.47 16.36
N ILE A 633 -18.46 13.39 16.84
CA ILE A 633 -18.90 12.28 15.97
C ILE A 633 -19.91 12.77 14.91
N VAL A 634 -20.82 13.67 15.27
CA VAL A 634 -21.77 14.30 14.33
C VAL A 634 -21.03 15.10 13.26
N LEU A 635 -20.08 15.95 13.66
CA LEU A 635 -19.26 16.72 12.72
C LEU A 635 -18.47 15.79 11.79
N ASN A 636 -17.86 14.76 12.37
CA ASN A 636 -17.03 13.81 11.65
C ASN A 636 -17.81 13.09 10.57
N SER A 637 -18.92 12.48 10.96
CA SER A 637 -19.82 11.76 10.07
C SER A 637 -20.38 12.68 8.97
N THR A 638 -20.63 13.95 9.28
CA THR A 638 -21.07 14.94 8.29
C THR A 638 -20.00 15.19 7.23
N VAL A 639 -18.78 15.48 7.67
CA VAL A 639 -17.65 15.74 6.77
C VAL A 639 -17.33 14.50 5.94
N ASP A 640 -17.36 13.30 6.53
CA ASP A 640 -17.09 12.06 5.80
C ASP A 640 -18.14 11.81 4.72
N GLY A 641 -19.41 12.02 5.04
CA GLY A 641 -20.51 11.94 4.07
C GLY A 641 -20.35 12.94 2.91
N ILE A 642 -19.98 14.19 3.22
CA ILE A 642 -19.74 15.22 2.20
C ILE A 642 -18.53 14.86 1.33
N LEU A 643 -17.41 14.46 1.93
CA LEU A 643 -16.19 14.11 1.19
C LEU A 643 -16.41 12.87 0.32
N ALA A 644 -17.09 11.83 0.82
CA ALA A 644 -17.45 10.65 0.05
C ALA A 644 -18.29 11.01 -1.18
N ALA A 645 -19.32 11.85 -1.00
CA ALA A 645 -20.17 12.32 -2.08
C ALA A 645 -19.39 13.19 -3.08
N LEU A 646 -18.59 14.13 -2.59
CA LEU A 646 -17.77 15.02 -3.41
C LEU A 646 -16.79 14.21 -4.27
N PHE A 647 -16.01 13.30 -3.69
CA PHE A 647 -15.05 12.51 -4.45
C PHE A 647 -15.74 11.59 -5.47
N ALA A 648 -16.90 11.03 -5.13
CA ALA A 648 -17.71 10.24 -6.08
C ALA A 648 -18.19 11.08 -7.28
N VAL A 649 -18.63 12.32 -7.04
CA VAL A 649 -19.02 13.24 -8.12
C VAL A 649 -17.82 13.61 -8.98
N LEU A 650 -16.67 13.92 -8.36
CA LEU A 650 -15.46 14.28 -9.09
C LEU A 650 -14.98 13.15 -10.00
N ILE A 651 -15.02 11.89 -9.55
CA ILE A 651 -14.63 10.77 -10.42
C ILE A 651 -15.60 10.57 -11.59
N ILE A 652 -16.90 10.76 -11.36
CA ILE A 652 -17.90 10.68 -12.43
C ILE A 652 -17.60 11.74 -13.49
N ILE A 653 -17.30 12.98 -13.07
CA ILE A 653 -16.92 14.07 -13.99
C ILE A 653 -15.66 13.70 -14.78
N VAL A 654 -14.63 13.16 -14.12
CA VAL A 654 -13.38 12.74 -14.78
C VAL A 654 -13.63 11.65 -15.82
N ILE A 655 -14.42 10.61 -15.50
CA ILE A 655 -14.75 9.52 -16.42
C ILE A 655 -15.59 10.04 -17.61
N LEU A 656 -16.58 10.89 -17.36
CA LEU A 656 -17.42 11.46 -18.41
C LEU A 656 -16.61 12.36 -19.37
N ASP A 657 -15.70 13.19 -18.84
CA ASP A 657 -14.84 14.03 -19.67
C ASP A 657 -13.81 13.19 -20.45
N ALA A 658 -13.28 12.11 -19.84
CA ALA A 658 -12.43 11.16 -20.53
C ALA A 658 -13.16 10.44 -21.67
N LEU A 659 -14.41 10.01 -21.46
CA LEU A 659 -15.25 9.40 -22.51
C LEU A 659 -15.41 10.33 -23.71
N ARG A 660 -15.64 11.64 -23.47
CA ARG A 660 -15.67 12.65 -24.54
C ARG A 660 -14.35 12.68 -25.33
N VAL A 661 -13.21 12.62 -24.64
CA VAL A 661 -11.89 12.55 -25.29
C VAL A 661 -11.70 11.25 -26.06
N TRP A 662 -12.13 10.11 -25.53
CA TRP A 662 -12.03 8.81 -26.20
C TRP A 662 -12.83 8.79 -27.49
N VAL A 663 -14.08 9.26 -27.45
CA VAL A 663 -14.93 9.39 -28.65
C VAL A 663 -14.29 10.31 -29.68
N LYS A 664 -13.72 11.44 -29.25
CA LYS A 664 -13.00 12.36 -30.15
C LYS A 664 -11.76 11.69 -30.77
N ALA A 665 -10.95 10.99 -29.97
CA ALA A 665 -9.74 10.32 -30.41
C ALA A 665 -10.03 9.21 -31.44
N VAL A 666 -11.09 8.43 -31.23
CA VAL A 666 -11.50 7.35 -32.14
C VAL A 666 -12.08 7.89 -33.44
N ARG A 667 -12.81 9.01 -33.39
CA ARG A 667 -13.41 9.63 -34.59
C ARG A 667 -12.45 10.52 -35.38
N SER A 668 -11.37 10.98 -34.76
CA SER A 668 -10.40 11.85 -35.41
C SER A 668 -9.61 11.08 -36.48
N ARG A 669 -9.46 11.70 -37.66
CA ARG A 669 -8.58 11.17 -38.73
C ARG A 669 -7.10 11.47 -38.47
N GLU A 670 -6.82 12.48 -37.65
CA GLU A 670 -5.47 12.88 -37.25
C GLU A 670 -5.20 12.53 -35.78
N PRO A 671 -3.96 12.18 -35.42
CA PRO A 671 -3.58 11.96 -34.03
C PRO A 671 -3.85 13.20 -33.18
N LEU A 672 -4.42 13.01 -31.99
CA LEU A 672 -4.60 14.12 -31.05
C LEU A 672 -3.24 14.60 -30.51
N PRO A 673 -3.12 15.88 -30.11
CA PRO A 673 -1.91 16.40 -29.48
C PRO A 673 -1.47 15.55 -28.27
N THR A 674 -0.16 15.32 -28.16
CA THR A 674 0.48 14.54 -27.10
C THR A 674 1.52 15.38 -26.37
N THR A 675 1.68 15.16 -25.06
CA THR A 675 2.75 15.75 -24.25
C THR A 675 3.96 14.82 -24.09
N GLU A 676 4.02 13.72 -24.84
CA GLU A 676 5.20 12.84 -24.85
C GLU A 676 6.45 13.59 -25.29
N ALA A 677 7.54 13.39 -24.53
CA ALA A 677 8.83 13.94 -24.86
C ALA A 677 9.32 13.41 -26.23
N PRO A 678 10.02 14.24 -27.03
CA PRO A 678 10.66 13.79 -28.26
C PRO A 678 11.59 12.59 -28.03
N PHE A 679 11.79 11.79 -29.06
CA PHE A 679 12.76 10.69 -29.01
C PHE A 679 14.19 11.25 -28.96
N GLU A 680 14.98 10.76 -28.01
CA GLU A 680 16.42 10.96 -27.94
C GLU A 680 17.08 9.60 -27.72
N GLU A 681 18.19 9.34 -28.40
CA GLU A 681 18.93 8.07 -28.29
C GLU A 681 19.60 7.97 -26.91
N SER A 682 19.38 6.86 -26.22
CA SER A 682 19.94 6.59 -24.90
C SER A 682 21.40 6.18 -25.00
N LYS A 683 22.23 6.76 -24.13
CA LYS A 683 23.66 6.47 -23.97
C LYS A 683 23.91 5.45 -22.85
N ILE A 684 22.91 5.21 -21.99
CA ILE A 684 23.01 4.24 -20.90
C ILE A 684 22.83 2.83 -21.47
N LEU A 685 23.67 1.88 -21.09
CA LEU A 685 23.42 0.45 -21.30
C LEU A 685 23.07 -0.16 -19.94
N ALA A 686 21.84 -0.68 -19.81
CA ALA A 686 21.38 -1.28 -18.57
C ALA A 686 20.44 -2.46 -18.86
N PRO A 687 20.51 -3.55 -18.06
CA PRO A 687 19.62 -4.70 -18.26
C PRO A 687 18.16 -4.40 -17.97
N ALA A 688 17.26 -5.10 -18.65
CA ALA A 688 15.81 -5.02 -18.46
C ALA A 688 15.32 -5.75 -17.18
N GLY A 689 16.03 -6.80 -16.75
CA GLY A 689 15.63 -7.70 -15.66
C GLY A 689 16.70 -7.85 -14.57
N LEU A 690 16.37 -8.42 -13.41
CA LEU A 690 17.29 -8.52 -12.25
C LEU A 690 18.57 -9.25 -12.63
N ILE A 691 18.42 -10.35 -13.36
CA ILE A 691 19.52 -11.12 -13.94
C ILE A 691 19.69 -10.67 -15.38
N PRO A 692 20.86 -10.11 -15.76
CA PRO A 692 21.14 -9.77 -17.13
C PRO A 692 21.22 -11.03 -17.98
N THR A 693 20.56 -10.99 -19.13
CA THR A 693 20.66 -11.99 -20.18
C THR A 693 22.09 -12.06 -20.73
N ARG A 694 22.40 -13.14 -21.46
CA ARG A 694 23.72 -13.30 -22.05
C ARG A 694 24.05 -12.16 -23.02
N GLU A 695 23.09 -11.78 -23.86
CA GLU A 695 23.22 -10.66 -24.81
C GLU A 695 23.47 -9.34 -24.09
N GLU A 696 22.73 -9.02 -23.02
CA GLU A 696 22.96 -7.80 -22.22
C GLU A 696 24.33 -7.80 -21.53
N ARG A 697 24.83 -8.96 -21.09
CA ARG A 697 26.19 -9.05 -20.51
C ARG A 697 27.27 -8.80 -21.55
N GLU A 698 27.10 -9.35 -22.74
CA GLU A 698 28.03 -9.16 -23.86
C GLU A 698 28.04 -7.68 -24.30
N GLN A 699 26.87 -7.04 -24.38
CA GLN A 699 26.74 -5.60 -24.69
C GLN A 699 27.32 -4.68 -23.62
N MET A 700 27.31 -5.09 -22.34
CA MET A 700 27.90 -4.32 -21.25
C MET A 700 29.42 -4.53 -21.09
N ALA A 701 29.97 -5.59 -21.70
CA ALA A 701 31.38 -5.95 -21.59
C ALA A 701 32.24 -5.41 -22.74
N GLY A 702 31.61 -5.03 -23.86
CA GLY A 702 32.20 -4.23 -24.93
C GLY A 702 31.99 -2.75 -24.68
#